data_AF-A0A083ZZP8-F1
#
_entry.id   AF-A0A083ZZP8-F1
#
_cell.length_a   1.000
_cell.length_b   1.000
_cell.length_c   1.000
_cell.angle_alpha   90.00
_cell.angle_beta   90.00
_cell.angle_gamma   90.00
#
_symmetry.space_group_name_H-M   'P 1'
#
loop_
_entity.id
_entity.type
_entity.pdbx_description
1 polymer ?
#
loop_
_entity_poly.entity_id
_entity_poly.type
_entity_poly.pdbx_seq_one_letter_code
_entity_poly.pdbx_strand_id
1 'polypeptide(L)'
;MAVTNVAELNELVARVKKAQREYANYSQEQVDNIFRAAALAAADARIPLAKMAVEESGMGIIEDKVIKNHFASEYIYNAYKDEKTCGILSEDDTFGTITIAEPIGLLCGIVPTTNPTSTAIFKALISLKTRNGIIFSPHPRAKNATNKAADIVLQAAIAAGAPKDIIGWIDQPTVDLSNQLMHHPDINLILATGGPGMVKAAYSSGKPAIGVGAGNTPVVIDETADIKRAVASILMSKTFDNGVICASEQSVIVVDSAYDAVRERFASHGGYMLQGKELKAVQDIILKNGGLNAAIVGQSAPKIAEMAGIQVPANTKILIGEVKVVDETEPFAHEKLSPTLAMYRAKDFADAVSKAEKLVAMGGIGHTSCLYTDQDNQTERVEFFGDKMKTARILVNTPASQGGIGDLYNFKLAPSLTLGCGSWGGNSISENVGPKHLINKKTVAKRAENMLWHKLPKSIYFRRGSLPIALEEVASDGAKRAFIVTDRYLFNNGYADQITKVLKSHGIETEVFFEVEADPTLSIVRKGAEQMNSFKPDVIIALGGGSPMDAAKIMWVLYEHPETHFEDLALRFMDIRKRIYKFPKMGVKAKMIAVTTTSGTGSEVTPFAVVTDDATGQKYPLADYALTPDMAIVDANLVMNMPKSLCAYGGLDAVTHALEAYVSVLANEYSDGQALQALKLLKEYLPASYRDGAKNPVARERVHNAATIAGIAFANAFLGVCHSMAHKLGSEFHIPHGLANAMLIANVIRYNANDNPTKQTAFSQYDRPQARRRYAEIADHLGLSAAGDRTAQKIEKLLKWLDEIKTELGIPASIRDAGVPEVDFLAKVDKLSEDAFDDQCTGANPRYPLIAELKQILMDTYYGHAFSEALEDTVVAAPVAAKAEKKSKK
;
A
#
# COMPACT_ATOMS: atom_id res chain seq x y z
N MET A 1 -44.79 8.53 -20.30
CA MET A 1 -44.45 8.98 -21.67
C MET A 1 -43.62 7.87 -22.28
N ALA A 2 -43.94 7.43 -23.49
CA ALA A 2 -43.14 6.41 -24.16
C ALA A 2 -41.77 6.98 -24.56
N VAL A 3 -40.72 6.16 -24.58
CA VAL A 3 -39.37 6.55 -24.98
C VAL A 3 -39.00 5.85 -26.28
N THR A 4 -39.06 6.63 -27.35
CA THR A 4 -38.89 6.20 -28.74
C THR A 4 -37.88 7.04 -29.51
N ASN A 5 -37.50 8.21 -28.98
CA ASN A 5 -36.53 9.12 -29.58
C ASN A 5 -35.59 9.75 -28.53
N VAL A 6 -34.60 10.49 -29.00
CA VAL A 6 -33.54 11.08 -28.16
C VAL A 6 -34.06 12.18 -27.23
N ALA A 7 -35.07 12.96 -27.64
CA ALA A 7 -35.64 14.01 -26.80
C ALA A 7 -36.36 13.40 -25.58
N GLU A 8 -37.18 12.38 -25.81
CA GLU A 8 -37.86 11.62 -24.75
C GLU A 8 -36.87 10.92 -23.82
N LEU A 9 -35.74 10.41 -24.36
CA LEU A 9 -34.66 9.84 -23.56
C LEU A 9 -34.03 10.89 -22.63
N ASN A 10 -33.71 12.08 -23.15
CA ASN A 10 -33.13 13.15 -22.35
C ASN A 10 -34.09 13.62 -21.25
N GLU A 11 -35.39 13.71 -21.54
CA GLU A 11 -36.40 14.00 -20.53
C GLU A 11 -36.50 12.89 -19.47
N LEU A 12 -36.45 11.62 -19.88
CA LEU A 12 -36.41 10.49 -18.95
C LEU A 12 -35.20 10.60 -18.02
N VAL A 13 -34.00 10.82 -18.57
CA VAL A 13 -32.78 10.97 -17.77
C VAL A 13 -32.90 12.11 -16.77
N ALA A 14 -33.46 13.25 -17.17
CA ALA A 14 -33.68 14.38 -16.28
C ALA A 14 -34.63 14.05 -15.11
N ARG A 15 -35.72 13.32 -15.37
CA ARG A 15 -36.67 12.88 -14.33
C ARG A 15 -36.05 11.87 -13.37
N VAL A 16 -35.33 10.86 -13.90
CA VAL A 16 -34.65 9.85 -13.09
C VAL A 16 -33.56 10.48 -12.24
N LYS A 17 -32.84 11.48 -12.77
CA LYS A 17 -31.81 12.21 -12.04
C LYS A 17 -32.40 12.98 -10.85
N LYS A 18 -33.56 13.58 -11.03
CA LYS A 18 -34.29 14.24 -9.94
C LYS A 18 -34.70 13.21 -8.87
N ALA A 19 -35.27 12.08 -9.29
CA ALA A 19 -35.66 10.98 -8.40
C ALA A 19 -34.46 10.43 -7.61
N GLN A 20 -33.32 10.21 -8.28
CA GLN A 20 -32.11 9.72 -7.64
C GLN A 20 -31.57 10.69 -6.58
N ARG A 21 -31.59 12.00 -6.86
CA ARG A 21 -31.18 13.02 -5.87
C ARG A 21 -32.04 13.03 -4.62
N GLU A 22 -33.34 12.77 -4.77
CA GLU A 22 -34.24 12.60 -3.64
C GLU A 22 -33.92 11.30 -2.88
N TYR A 23 -33.82 10.19 -3.61
CA TYR A 23 -33.60 8.85 -3.07
C TYR A 23 -32.24 8.69 -2.37
N ALA A 24 -31.21 9.43 -2.80
CA ALA A 24 -29.88 9.42 -2.20
C ALA A 24 -29.88 9.75 -0.69
N ASN A 25 -30.88 10.51 -0.23
CA ASN A 25 -31.02 10.96 1.16
C ASN A 25 -31.78 9.97 2.06
N TYR A 26 -32.24 8.84 1.52
CA TYR A 26 -33.04 7.89 2.29
C TYR A 26 -32.18 7.11 3.29
N SER A 27 -32.76 6.79 4.44
CA SER A 27 -32.11 5.97 5.47
C SER A 27 -31.99 4.51 5.04
N GLN A 28 -31.16 3.74 5.74
CA GLN A 28 -31.04 2.29 5.53
C GLN A 28 -32.39 1.59 5.65
N GLU A 29 -33.19 1.93 6.67
CA GLU A 29 -34.51 1.34 6.91
C GLU A 29 -35.49 1.61 5.76
N GLN A 30 -35.54 2.86 5.25
CA GLN A 30 -36.40 3.21 4.12
C GLN A 30 -36.01 2.42 2.87
N VAL A 31 -34.70 2.32 2.59
CA VAL A 31 -34.16 1.56 1.46
C VAL A 31 -34.45 0.07 1.60
N ASP A 32 -34.30 -0.49 2.80
CA ASP A 32 -34.52 -1.92 3.06
C ASP A 32 -36.00 -2.30 2.89
N ASN A 33 -36.91 -1.43 3.31
CA ASN A 33 -38.34 -1.60 3.07
C ASN A 33 -38.67 -1.62 1.57
N ILE A 34 -38.11 -0.67 0.81
CA ILE A 34 -38.27 -0.59 -0.65
C ILE A 34 -37.68 -1.82 -1.34
N PHE A 35 -36.48 -2.24 -0.93
CA PHE A 35 -35.79 -3.41 -1.48
C PHE A 35 -36.62 -4.69 -1.28
N ARG A 36 -37.19 -4.88 -0.09
CA ARG A 36 -38.07 -6.02 0.21
C ARG A 36 -39.35 -6.00 -0.61
N ALA A 37 -40.05 -4.87 -0.67
CA ALA A 37 -41.31 -4.76 -1.41
C ALA A 37 -41.11 -5.03 -2.91
N ALA A 38 -40.05 -4.46 -3.49
CA ALA A 38 -39.65 -4.70 -4.86
C ALA A 38 -39.32 -6.18 -5.13
N ALA A 39 -38.58 -6.84 -4.23
CA ALA A 39 -38.22 -8.25 -4.37
C ALA A 39 -39.46 -9.16 -4.32
N LEU A 40 -40.40 -8.91 -3.40
CA LEU A 40 -41.65 -9.65 -3.29
C LEU A 40 -42.51 -9.54 -4.55
N ALA A 41 -42.66 -8.32 -5.09
CA ALA A 41 -43.43 -8.10 -6.31
C ALA A 41 -42.81 -8.82 -7.52
N ALA A 42 -41.48 -8.80 -7.64
CA ALA A 42 -40.78 -9.54 -8.69
C ALA A 42 -40.94 -11.07 -8.53
N ALA A 43 -40.87 -11.59 -7.30
CA ALA A 43 -41.06 -13.01 -7.02
C ALA A 43 -42.50 -13.47 -7.32
N ASP A 44 -43.51 -12.68 -6.97
CA ASP A 44 -44.91 -12.99 -7.26
C ASP A 44 -45.19 -13.00 -8.77
N ALA A 45 -44.61 -12.03 -9.50
CA ALA A 45 -44.73 -11.90 -10.95
C ALA A 45 -43.86 -12.89 -11.77
N ARG A 46 -43.15 -13.83 -11.13
CA ARG A 46 -42.20 -14.75 -11.80
C ARG A 46 -42.80 -15.52 -12.98
N ILE A 47 -44.07 -15.94 -12.88
CA ILE A 47 -44.77 -16.74 -13.92
C ILE A 47 -45.23 -15.87 -15.09
N PRO A 48 -46.01 -14.77 -14.89
CA PRO A 48 -46.39 -13.90 -16.00
C PRO A 48 -45.19 -13.36 -16.79
N LEU A 49 -44.12 -12.97 -16.09
CA LEU A 49 -42.90 -12.47 -16.72
C LEU A 49 -42.18 -13.54 -17.55
N ALA A 50 -42.11 -14.78 -17.05
CA ALA A 50 -41.53 -15.90 -17.79
C ALA A 50 -42.30 -16.20 -19.08
N LYS A 51 -43.65 -16.21 -19.01
CA LYS A 51 -44.51 -16.40 -20.19
C LYS A 51 -44.27 -15.31 -21.24
N MET A 52 -44.30 -14.04 -20.82
CA MET A 52 -44.06 -12.90 -21.70
C MET A 52 -42.67 -12.95 -22.34
N ALA A 53 -41.64 -13.34 -21.58
CA ALA A 53 -40.29 -13.48 -22.10
C ALA A 53 -40.20 -14.56 -23.18
N VAL A 54 -40.81 -15.74 -23.00
CA VAL A 54 -40.81 -16.81 -24.01
C VAL A 54 -41.61 -16.39 -25.24
N GLU A 55 -42.81 -15.84 -25.05
CA GLU A 55 -43.69 -15.40 -26.14
C GLU A 55 -43.02 -14.33 -27.02
N GLU A 56 -42.40 -13.32 -26.41
CA GLU A 56 -41.77 -12.22 -27.15
C GLU A 56 -40.44 -12.62 -27.79
N SER A 57 -39.59 -13.35 -27.05
CA SER A 57 -38.24 -13.68 -27.51
C SER A 57 -38.19 -14.89 -28.45
N GLY A 58 -39.19 -15.78 -28.36
CA GLY A 58 -39.24 -17.05 -29.07
C GLY A 58 -38.18 -18.07 -28.62
N MET A 59 -37.58 -17.89 -27.43
CA MET A 59 -36.50 -18.76 -26.92
C MET A 59 -36.68 -19.12 -25.45
N GLY A 60 -36.14 -20.29 -25.08
CA GLY A 60 -36.14 -20.79 -23.71
C GLY A 60 -37.42 -21.52 -23.30
N ILE A 61 -37.55 -21.78 -22.00
CA ILE A 61 -38.64 -22.56 -21.40
C ILE A 61 -39.26 -21.76 -20.25
N ILE A 62 -40.59 -21.78 -20.13
CA ILE A 62 -41.33 -20.97 -19.15
C ILE A 62 -40.88 -21.34 -17.73
N GLU A 63 -40.88 -22.62 -17.40
CA GLU A 63 -40.54 -23.16 -16.08
C GLU A 63 -39.12 -22.76 -15.64
N ASP A 64 -38.16 -22.80 -16.56
CA ASP A 64 -36.78 -22.42 -16.28
C ASP A 64 -36.62 -20.91 -16.11
N LYS A 65 -37.33 -20.10 -16.90
CA LYS A 65 -37.38 -18.64 -16.71
C LYS A 65 -38.08 -18.24 -15.42
N VAL A 66 -39.05 -19.03 -14.94
CA VAL A 66 -39.64 -18.84 -13.60
C VAL A 66 -38.57 -18.96 -12.53
N ILE A 67 -37.74 -20.01 -12.59
CA ILE A 67 -36.63 -20.20 -11.64
C ILE A 67 -35.66 -19.02 -11.70
N LYS A 68 -35.33 -18.52 -12.90
CA LYS A 68 -34.42 -17.36 -13.06
C LYS A 68 -35.01 -16.07 -12.48
N ASN A 69 -36.28 -15.79 -12.72
CA ASN A 69 -36.95 -14.61 -12.13
C ASN A 69 -37.03 -14.72 -10.60
N HIS A 70 -37.28 -15.92 -10.09
CA HIS A 70 -37.32 -16.19 -8.67
C HIS A 70 -35.93 -16.04 -8.03
N PHE A 71 -34.88 -16.60 -8.66
CA PHE A 71 -33.50 -16.42 -8.23
C PHE A 71 -33.11 -14.94 -8.19
N ALA A 72 -33.43 -14.18 -9.25
CA ALA A 72 -33.12 -12.75 -9.35
C ALA A 72 -33.81 -11.90 -8.27
N SER A 73 -34.84 -12.42 -7.60
CA SER A 73 -35.55 -11.74 -6.52
C SER A 73 -35.16 -12.29 -5.15
N GLU A 74 -35.44 -13.57 -4.88
CA GLU A 74 -35.27 -14.20 -3.56
C GLU A 74 -33.81 -14.30 -3.14
N TYR A 75 -32.94 -14.86 -3.98
CA TYR A 75 -31.53 -15.07 -3.64
C TYR A 75 -30.77 -13.74 -3.55
N ILE A 76 -31.08 -12.82 -4.46
CA ILE A 76 -30.53 -11.45 -4.44
C ILE A 76 -30.96 -10.71 -3.17
N TYR A 77 -32.24 -10.79 -2.80
CA TYR A 77 -32.71 -10.21 -1.56
C TYR A 77 -32.04 -10.85 -0.34
N ASN A 78 -31.98 -12.18 -0.28
CA ASN A 78 -31.41 -12.91 0.84
C ASN A 78 -29.94 -12.51 1.10
N ALA A 79 -29.12 -12.49 0.05
CA ALA A 79 -27.71 -12.20 0.16
C ALA A 79 -27.42 -10.74 0.55
N TYR A 80 -28.21 -9.79 0.04
CA TYR A 80 -27.88 -8.36 0.13
C TYR A 80 -28.77 -7.55 1.07
N LYS A 81 -29.82 -8.11 1.68
CA LYS A 81 -30.72 -7.39 2.60
C LYS A 81 -29.98 -6.76 3.77
N ASP A 82 -28.96 -7.43 4.32
CA ASP A 82 -28.23 -6.99 5.50
C ASP A 82 -26.93 -6.23 5.14
N GLU A 83 -26.59 -6.14 3.84
CA GLU A 83 -25.44 -5.37 3.40
C GLU A 83 -25.67 -3.88 3.69
N LYS A 84 -24.79 -3.29 4.50
CA LYS A 84 -24.85 -1.87 4.80
C LYS A 84 -24.41 -1.09 3.57
N THR A 85 -25.32 -0.28 3.04
CA THR A 85 -25.10 0.51 1.82
C THR A 85 -25.38 2.00 2.06
N CYS A 86 -25.88 2.38 3.24
CA CYS A 86 -26.22 3.75 3.61
C CYS A 86 -25.30 4.29 4.70
N GLY A 87 -24.82 5.53 4.51
CA GLY A 87 -24.05 6.25 5.51
C GLY A 87 -22.73 5.55 5.84
N ILE A 88 -22.36 5.53 7.12
CA ILE A 88 -21.08 4.99 7.61
C ILE A 88 -21.07 3.47 7.46
N LEU A 89 -20.19 2.92 6.64
CA LEU A 89 -19.95 1.48 6.51
C LEU A 89 -19.12 0.93 7.66
N SER A 90 -18.04 1.63 7.99
CA SER A 90 -17.11 1.26 9.06
C SER A 90 -16.50 2.51 9.66
N GLU A 91 -16.17 2.43 10.94
CA GLU A 91 -15.48 3.48 11.69
C GLU A 91 -14.39 2.82 12.52
N ASP A 92 -13.18 3.35 12.39
CA ASP A 92 -12.03 3.00 13.21
C ASP A 92 -11.61 4.26 13.95
N ASP A 93 -12.03 4.37 15.21
CA ASP A 93 -11.75 5.56 16.02
C ASP A 93 -10.28 5.63 16.46
N THR A 94 -9.57 4.50 16.47
CA THR A 94 -8.14 4.45 16.84
C THR A 94 -7.28 5.11 15.78
N PHE A 95 -7.51 4.77 14.51
CA PHE A 95 -6.80 5.39 13.37
C PHE A 95 -7.55 6.60 12.79
N GLY A 96 -8.72 6.93 13.34
CA GLY A 96 -9.51 8.08 12.94
C GLY A 96 -10.04 7.99 11.51
N THR A 97 -10.43 6.79 11.05
CA THR A 97 -10.98 6.59 9.70
C THR A 97 -12.47 6.27 9.72
N ILE A 98 -13.23 6.90 8.82
CA ILE A 98 -14.65 6.60 8.63
C ILE A 98 -14.88 6.35 7.15
N THR A 99 -15.34 5.14 6.80
CA THR A 99 -15.74 4.81 5.43
C THR A 99 -17.23 5.07 5.29
N ILE A 100 -17.63 5.93 4.35
CA ILE A 100 -19.04 6.29 4.11
C ILE A 100 -19.41 5.87 2.69
N ALA A 101 -20.57 5.23 2.55
CA ALA A 101 -21.14 4.84 1.26
C ALA A 101 -22.02 5.95 0.68
N GLU A 102 -21.69 6.38 -0.54
CA GLU A 102 -22.53 7.21 -1.38
C GLU A 102 -22.98 6.46 -2.63
N PRO A 103 -24.21 6.69 -3.11
CA PRO A 103 -24.63 6.16 -4.41
C PRO A 103 -23.73 6.68 -5.54
N ILE A 104 -23.61 5.91 -6.60
CA ILE A 104 -22.91 6.31 -7.83
C ILE A 104 -23.69 7.38 -8.60
N GLY A 105 -25.02 7.32 -8.58
CA GLY A 105 -25.89 8.22 -9.32
C GLY A 105 -26.82 7.48 -10.26
N LEU A 106 -26.77 7.80 -11.56
CA LEU A 106 -27.58 7.15 -12.59
C LEU A 106 -26.82 6.03 -13.32
N LEU A 107 -27.51 4.90 -13.47
CA LEU A 107 -27.01 3.71 -14.12
C LEU A 107 -27.69 3.50 -15.48
N CYS A 108 -26.90 3.11 -16.49
CA CYS A 108 -27.42 2.59 -17.75
C CYS A 108 -27.41 1.05 -17.70
N GLY A 109 -28.59 0.42 -17.69
CA GLY A 109 -28.73 -1.03 -17.66
C GLY A 109 -28.94 -1.61 -19.05
N ILE A 110 -27.91 -2.18 -19.66
CA ILE A 110 -28.08 -2.93 -20.91
C ILE A 110 -28.58 -4.35 -20.60
N VAL A 111 -29.64 -4.79 -21.28
CA VAL A 111 -30.32 -6.06 -20.99
C VAL A 111 -30.33 -6.97 -22.23
N PRO A 112 -29.90 -8.24 -22.12
CA PRO A 112 -29.87 -9.18 -23.24
C PRO A 112 -31.24 -9.85 -23.48
N THR A 113 -31.41 -10.43 -24.66
CA THR A 113 -32.62 -11.22 -24.98
C THR A 113 -32.68 -12.59 -24.29
N THR A 114 -31.55 -13.10 -23.79
CA THR A 114 -31.47 -14.43 -23.16
C THR A 114 -32.07 -14.45 -21.76
N ASN A 115 -31.80 -13.40 -20.98
CA ASN A 115 -32.20 -13.24 -19.58
C ASN A 115 -32.97 -11.93 -19.33
N PRO A 116 -33.98 -11.56 -20.13
CA PRO A 116 -34.50 -10.20 -20.18
C PRO A 116 -35.09 -9.74 -18.84
N THR A 117 -36.04 -10.50 -18.32
CA THR A 117 -36.77 -10.20 -17.08
C THR A 117 -35.86 -10.35 -15.86
N SER A 118 -35.18 -11.48 -15.73
CA SER A 118 -34.30 -11.77 -14.59
C SER A 118 -33.14 -10.77 -14.45
N THR A 119 -32.52 -10.33 -15.56
CA THR A 119 -31.46 -9.30 -15.51
C THR A 119 -32.01 -7.94 -15.10
N ALA A 120 -33.21 -7.57 -15.57
CA ALA A 120 -33.86 -6.33 -15.18
C ALA A 120 -34.22 -6.33 -13.69
N ILE A 121 -34.82 -7.42 -13.18
CA ILE A 121 -35.11 -7.60 -11.75
C ILE A 121 -33.83 -7.46 -10.94
N PHE A 122 -32.81 -8.25 -11.27
CA PHE A 122 -31.51 -8.23 -10.57
C PHE A 122 -30.93 -6.82 -10.52
N LYS A 123 -30.78 -6.16 -11.67
CA LYS A 123 -30.18 -4.82 -11.75
C LYS A 123 -31.01 -3.77 -11.03
N ALA A 124 -32.33 -3.80 -11.16
CA ALA A 124 -33.21 -2.85 -10.48
C ALA A 124 -33.09 -3.02 -8.95
N LEU A 125 -33.14 -4.25 -8.44
CA LEU A 125 -33.04 -4.54 -7.02
C LEU A 125 -31.71 -4.08 -6.42
N ILE A 126 -30.57 -4.42 -7.03
CA ILE A 126 -29.26 -3.98 -6.50
C ILE A 126 -29.05 -2.47 -6.64
N SER A 127 -29.66 -1.82 -7.64
CA SER A 127 -29.63 -0.36 -7.81
C SER A 127 -30.44 0.35 -6.72
N LEU A 128 -31.62 -0.19 -6.39
CA LEU A 128 -32.45 0.32 -5.30
C LEU A 128 -31.76 0.17 -3.94
N LYS A 129 -31.15 -0.98 -3.66
CA LYS A 129 -30.40 -1.23 -2.41
C LYS A 129 -29.24 -0.25 -2.22
N THR A 130 -28.72 0.33 -3.30
CA THR A 130 -27.57 1.24 -3.30
C THR A 130 -27.95 2.70 -3.50
N ARG A 131 -29.25 3.05 -3.46
CA ARG A 131 -29.77 4.41 -3.65
C ARG A 131 -29.47 5.03 -5.03
N ASN A 132 -29.32 4.19 -6.05
CA ASN A 132 -29.09 4.62 -7.43
C ASN A 132 -30.39 4.68 -8.24
N GLY A 133 -30.42 5.54 -9.25
CA GLY A 133 -31.42 5.50 -10.31
C GLY A 133 -30.91 4.65 -11.48
N ILE A 134 -31.80 3.98 -12.21
CA ILE A 134 -31.41 3.13 -13.35
C ILE A 134 -32.33 3.31 -14.55
N ILE A 135 -31.74 3.36 -15.74
CA ILE A 135 -32.46 3.40 -17.02
C ILE A 135 -32.06 2.20 -17.85
N PHE A 136 -33.04 1.38 -18.23
CA PHE A 136 -32.80 0.18 -19.04
C PHE A 136 -32.82 0.48 -20.54
N SER A 137 -31.81 -0.07 -21.24
CA SER A 137 -31.85 -0.26 -22.70
C SER A 137 -32.04 -1.75 -23.00
N PRO A 138 -33.28 -2.19 -23.31
CA PRO A 138 -33.57 -3.59 -23.56
C PRO A 138 -33.19 -4.02 -24.98
N HIS A 139 -32.97 -5.31 -25.17
CA HIS A 139 -32.85 -5.88 -26.51
C HIS A 139 -34.19 -5.80 -27.27
N PRO A 140 -34.22 -5.47 -28.57
CA PRO A 140 -35.46 -5.31 -29.34
C PRO A 140 -36.41 -6.53 -29.34
N ARG A 141 -35.85 -7.75 -29.25
CA ARG A 141 -36.60 -9.03 -29.17
C ARG A 141 -37.21 -9.35 -27.80
N ALA A 142 -36.99 -8.52 -26.78
CA ALA A 142 -37.47 -8.79 -25.43
C ALA A 142 -37.80 -7.49 -24.66
N LYS A 143 -38.14 -6.43 -25.38
CA LYS A 143 -38.33 -5.08 -24.83
C LYS A 143 -39.56 -5.00 -23.94
N ASN A 144 -40.67 -5.63 -24.32
CA ASN A 144 -41.90 -5.58 -23.54
C ASN A 144 -41.75 -6.38 -22.23
N ALA A 145 -41.16 -7.58 -22.30
CA ALA A 145 -40.90 -8.40 -21.12
C ALA A 145 -39.93 -7.71 -20.14
N THR A 146 -38.85 -7.12 -20.65
CA THR A 146 -37.87 -6.38 -19.84
C THR A 146 -38.51 -5.17 -19.16
N ASN A 147 -39.22 -4.34 -19.93
CA ASN A 147 -39.85 -3.13 -19.43
C ASN A 147 -40.96 -3.45 -18.44
N LYS A 148 -41.71 -4.54 -18.66
CA LYS A 148 -42.74 -4.97 -17.71
C LYS A 148 -42.14 -5.44 -16.39
N ALA A 149 -40.98 -6.11 -16.41
CA ALA A 149 -40.27 -6.46 -15.18
C ALA A 149 -39.82 -5.21 -14.41
N ALA A 150 -39.27 -4.21 -15.10
CA ALA A 150 -38.87 -2.94 -14.50
C ALA A 150 -40.06 -2.16 -13.91
N ASP A 151 -41.20 -2.12 -14.61
CA ASP A 151 -42.44 -1.52 -14.15
C ASP A 151 -42.96 -2.17 -12.86
N ILE A 152 -43.03 -3.50 -12.80
CA ILE A 152 -43.48 -4.22 -11.60
C ILE A 152 -42.60 -3.89 -10.38
N VAL A 153 -41.28 -3.86 -10.58
CA VAL A 153 -40.33 -3.47 -9.53
C VAL A 153 -40.54 -2.01 -9.11
N LEU A 154 -40.68 -1.10 -10.07
CA LEU A 154 -40.88 0.32 -9.83
C LEU A 154 -42.18 0.60 -9.07
N GLN A 155 -43.32 0.06 -9.50
CA GLN A 155 -44.61 0.32 -8.83
C GLN A 155 -44.59 -0.17 -7.38
N ALA A 156 -43.98 -1.34 -7.12
CA ALA A 156 -43.81 -1.85 -5.77
C ALA A 156 -42.86 -0.99 -4.92
N ALA A 157 -41.76 -0.51 -5.52
CA ALA A 157 -40.84 0.42 -4.85
C ALA A 157 -41.54 1.74 -4.48
N ILE A 158 -42.34 2.30 -5.39
CA ILE A 158 -43.12 3.54 -5.14
C ILE A 158 -44.13 3.33 -4.02
N ALA A 159 -44.88 2.22 -4.05
CA ALA A 159 -45.83 1.88 -2.99
C ALA A 159 -45.15 1.73 -1.62
N ALA A 160 -43.87 1.36 -1.59
CA ALA A 160 -43.05 1.27 -0.39
C ALA A 160 -42.31 2.59 -0.02
N GLY A 161 -42.51 3.66 -0.79
CA GLY A 161 -42.01 5.00 -0.52
C GLY A 161 -40.92 5.52 -1.47
N ALA A 162 -40.54 4.79 -2.52
CA ALA A 162 -39.54 5.27 -3.47
C ALA A 162 -40.05 6.41 -4.38
N PRO A 163 -39.17 7.28 -4.89
CA PRO A 163 -39.56 8.30 -5.88
C PRO A 163 -40.07 7.68 -7.19
N LYS A 164 -41.11 8.29 -7.76
CA LYS A 164 -41.88 7.74 -8.89
C LYS A 164 -41.09 7.40 -10.16
N ASP A 165 -39.99 8.09 -10.40
CA ASP A 165 -39.19 7.96 -11.64
C ASP A 165 -37.81 7.35 -11.35
N ILE A 166 -37.61 6.65 -10.23
CA ILE A 166 -36.27 6.12 -9.85
C ILE A 166 -35.76 5.03 -10.82
N ILE A 167 -36.67 4.36 -11.52
CA ILE A 167 -36.38 3.40 -12.59
C ILE A 167 -37.03 3.89 -13.88
N GLY A 168 -36.31 3.80 -15.00
CA GLY A 168 -36.79 4.11 -16.34
C GLY A 168 -36.38 3.06 -17.36
N TRP A 169 -36.93 3.14 -18.57
CA TRP A 169 -36.60 2.23 -19.67
C TRP A 169 -36.88 2.86 -21.03
N ILE A 170 -36.30 2.27 -22.07
CA ILE A 170 -36.56 2.60 -23.48
C ILE A 170 -37.64 1.66 -24.03
N ASP A 171 -38.72 2.21 -24.61
CA ASP A 171 -39.83 1.42 -25.15
C ASP A 171 -39.56 0.91 -26.57
N GLN A 172 -38.86 1.68 -27.40
CA GLN A 172 -38.47 1.27 -28.76
C GLN A 172 -36.94 1.38 -28.92
N PRO A 173 -36.18 0.35 -28.48
CA PRO A 173 -34.73 0.40 -28.48
C PRO A 173 -34.15 0.38 -29.90
N THR A 174 -33.20 1.27 -30.14
CA THR A 174 -32.33 1.26 -31.32
C THR A 174 -30.86 1.30 -30.86
N VAL A 175 -29.94 0.94 -31.75
CA VAL A 175 -28.50 1.05 -31.48
C VAL A 175 -28.13 2.51 -31.17
N ASP A 176 -28.65 3.46 -31.94
CA ASP A 176 -28.42 4.88 -31.72
C ASP A 176 -28.92 5.32 -30.34
N LEU A 177 -30.16 4.99 -29.97
CA LEU A 177 -30.72 5.41 -28.69
C LEU A 177 -29.97 4.80 -27.48
N SER A 178 -29.52 3.55 -27.61
CA SER A 178 -28.64 2.92 -26.61
C SER A 178 -27.30 3.62 -26.52
N ASN A 179 -26.72 4.00 -27.66
CA ASN A 179 -25.46 4.72 -27.72
C ASN A 179 -25.57 6.12 -27.11
N GLN A 180 -26.67 6.83 -27.38
CA GLN A 180 -26.98 8.12 -26.75
C GLN A 180 -27.09 7.98 -25.23
N LEU A 181 -27.79 6.96 -24.73
CA LEU A 181 -27.88 6.72 -23.29
C LEU A 181 -26.50 6.44 -22.67
N MET A 182 -25.68 5.59 -23.29
CA MET A 182 -24.33 5.28 -22.79
C MET A 182 -23.41 6.51 -22.74
N HIS A 183 -23.52 7.43 -23.70
CA HIS A 183 -22.71 8.65 -23.75
C HIS A 183 -23.34 9.84 -23.02
N HIS A 184 -24.58 9.71 -22.53
CA HIS A 184 -25.31 10.83 -21.96
C HIS A 184 -24.53 11.42 -20.76
N PRO A 185 -24.36 12.75 -20.67
CA PRO A 185 -23.52 13.38 -19.65
C PRO A 185 -23.95 13.03 -18.22
N ASP A 186 -25.25 12.90 -17.99
CA ASP A 186 -25.82 12.58 -16.67
C ASP A 186 -25.77 11.10 -16.26
N ILE A 187 -25.38 10.18 -17.15
CA ILE A 187 -25.13 8.78 -16.76
C ILE A 187 -23.76 8.68 -16.10
N ASN A 188 -23.71 8.00 -14.95
CA ASN A 188 -22.51 7.86 -14.13
C ASN A 188 -21.81 6.52 -14.31
N LEU A 189 -22.55 5.45 -14.61
CA LEU A 189 -22.01 4.10 -14.78
C LEU A 189 -22.89 3.27 -15.71
N ILE A 190 -22.27 2.39 -16.51
CA ILE A 190 -22.97 1.45 -17.40
C ILE A 190 -22.86 0.04 -16.83
N LEU A 191 -23.99 -0.63 -16.65
CA LEU A 191 -24.08 -2.06 -16.37
C LEU A 191 -24.40 -2.80 -17.68
N ALA A 192 -23.37 -3.29 -18.36
CA ALA A 192 -23.48 -3.86 -19.70
C ALA A 192 -23.56 -5.39 -19.68
N THR A 193 -24.78 -5.94 -19.82
CA THR A 193 -24.98 -7.39 -20.00
C THR A 193 -25.41 -7.65 -21.44
N GLY A 194 -24.49 -8.14 -22.26
CA GLY A 194 -24.71 -8.39 -23.67
C GLY A 194 -23.49 -9.03 -24.32
N GLY A 195 -23.55 -9.27 -25.63
CA GLY A 195 -22.44 -9.85 -26.36
C GLY A 195 -21.19 -8.95 -26.41
N PRO A 196 -20.05 -9.47 -26.89
CA PRO A 196 -18.76 -8.77 -26.87
C PRO A 196 -18.78 -7.36 -27.47
N GLY A 197 -19.53 -7.16 -28.57
CA GLY A 197 -19.66 -5.85 -29.21
C GLY A 197 -20.32 -4.79 -28.32
N MET A 198 -21.32 -5.17 -27.53
CA MET A 198 -22.01 -4.26 -26.61
C MET A 198 -21.13 -3.88 -25.42
N VAL A 199 -20.40 -4.85 -24.88
CA VAL A 199 -19.46 -4.64 -23.79
C VAL A 199 -18.33 -3.70 -24.23
N LYS A 200 -17.77 -3.94 -25.42
CA LYS A 200 -16.78 -3.05 -26.03
C LYS A 200 -17.34 -1.63 -26.20
N ALA A 201 -18.57 -1.48 -26.68
CA ALA A 201 -19.21 -0.17 -26.81
C ALA A 201 -19.41 0.53 -25.46
N ALA A 202 -19.78 -0.21 -24.41
CA ALA A 202 -19.93 0.34 -23.07
C ALA A 202 -18.61 0.90 -22.51
N TYR A 203 -17.50 0.16 -22.64
CA TYR A 203 -16.18 0.65 -22.21
C TYR A 203 -15.64 1.77 -23.12
N SER A 204 -16.06 1.82 -24.39
CA SER A 204 -15.71 2.91 -25.32
C SER A 204 -16.58 4.17 -25.18
N SER A 205 -17.57 4.17 -24.28
CA SER A 205 -18.54 5.26 -24.16
C SER A 205 -18.00 6.56 -23.52
N GLY A 206 -16.81 6.50 -22.95
CA GLY A 206 -16.27 7.55 -22.08
C GLY A 206 -16.83 7.54 -20.65
N LYS A 207 -17.70 6.57 -20.31
CA LYS A 207 -18.19 6.33 -18.95
C LYS A 207 -17.55 5.10 -18.34
N PRO A 208 -17.37 5.03 -17.00
CA PRO A 208 -17.12 3.78 -16.33
C PRO A 208 -18.16 2.74 -16.73
N ALA A 209 -17.72 1.51 -16.94
CA ALA A 209 -18.60 0.40 -17.26
C ALA A 209 -18.25 -0.83 -16.42
N ILE A 210 -19.27 -1.60 -16.11
CA ILE A 210 -19.21 -2.96 -15.57
C ILE A 210 -19.85 -3.85 -16.63
N GLY A 211 -19.00 -4.43 -17.47
CA GLY A 211 -19.41 -5.35 -18.51
C GLY A 211 -19.31 -6.82 -18.09
N VAL A 212 -19.83 -7.67 -18.96
CA VAL A 212 -19.64 -9.13 -18.93
C VAL A 212 -18.89 -9.58 -20.19
N GLY A 213 -18.71 -10.88 -20.39
CA GLY A 213 -18.14 -11.46 -21.60
C GLY A 213 -19.00 -12.61 -22.14
N ALA A 214 -18.63 -13.11 -23.31
CA ALA A 214 -19.17 -14.35 -23.85
C ALA A 214 -18.71 -15.56 -23.01
N GLY A 215 -19.53 -16.61 -22.97
CA GLY A 215 -19.22 -17.83 -22.22
C GLY A 215 -18.97 -19.02 -23.15
N ASN A 216 -17.75 -19.54 -23.15
CA ASN A 216 -17.41 -20.83 -23.77
C ASN A 216 -16.96 -21.84 -22.70
N THR A 217 -17.82 -22.13 -21.73
CA THR A 217 -17.47 -22.90 -20.53
C THR A 217 -17.06 -24.34 -20.85
N PRO A 218 -15.78 -24.73 -20.69
CA PRO A 218 -15.39 -26.13 -20.75
C PRO A 218 -15.67 -26.80 -19.42
N VAL A 219 -15.92 -28.10 -19.46
CA VAL A 219 -15.94 -28.95 -18.27
C VAL A 219 -14.98 -30.12 -18.46
N VAL A 220 -14.05 -30.28 -17.52
CA VAL A 220 -13.18 -31.46 -17.46
C VAL A 220 -13.83 -32.51 -16.58
N ILE A 221 -13.87 -33.76 -17.04
CA ILE A 221 -14.27 -34.92 -16.25
C ILE A 221 -13.08 -35.87 -16.20
N ASP A 222 -12.53 -36.06 -15.01
CA ASP A 222 -11.39 -36.94 -14.81
C ASP A 222 -11.82 -38.36 -14.39
N GLU A 223 -10.85 -39.24 -14.23
CA GLU A 223 -11.05 -40.66 -13.92
C GLU A 223 -11.57 -40.93 -12.50
N THR A 224 -11.48 -39.93 -11.62
CA THR A 224 -11.91 -40.02 -10.21
C THR A 224 -13.31 -39.46 -10.01
N ALA A 225 -13.87 -38.83 -11.04
CA ALA A 225 -15.17 -38.19 -10.99
C ALA A 225 -16.33 -39.18 -10.77
N ASP A 226 -17.35 -38.76 -10.02
CA ASP A 226 -18.66 -39.41 -10.08
C ASP A 226 -19.34 -39.11 -11.42
N ILE A 227 -19.18 -40.03 -12.37
CA ILE A 227 -19.74 -39.95 -13.74
C ILE A 227 -21.27 -39.76 -13.71
N LYS A 228 -21.97 -40.36 -12.74
CA LYS A 228 -23.44 -40.26 -12.68
C LYS A 228 -23.86 -38.84 -12.36
N ARG A 229 -23.23 -38.24 -11.35
CA ARG A 229 -23.46 -36.83 -10.97
C ARG A 229 -22.99 -35.90 -12.07
N ALA A 230 -21.79 -36.09 -12.62
CA ALA A 230 -21.25 -35.23 -13.67
C ALA A 230 -22.21 -35.11 -14.87
N VAL A 231 -22.67 -36.24 -15.42
CA VAL A 231 -23.60 -36.24 -16.56
C VAL A 231 -24.97 -35.65 -16.19
N ALA A 232 -25.52 -35.99 -15.03
CA ALA A 232 -26.80 -35.44 -14.59
C ALA A 232 -26.74 -33.92 -14.42
N SER A 233 -25.67 -33.40 -13.82
CA SER A 233 -25.43 -31.97 -13.63
C SER A 233 -25.25 -31.23 -14.96
N ILE A 234 -24.46 -31.79 -15.89
CA ILE A 234 -24.24 -31.19 -17.22
C ILE A 234 -25.56 -31.16 -18.00
N LEU A 235 -26.34 -32.24 -17.99
CA LEU A 235 -27.66 -32.26 -18.62
C LEU A 235 -28.59 -31.22 -18.00
N MET A 236 -28.69 -31.19 -16.67
CA MET A 236 -29.52 -30.22 -15.95
C MET A 236 -29.12 -28.77 -16.26
N SER A 237 -27.82 -28.49 -16.33
CA SER A 237 -27.32 -27.16 -16.69
C SER A 237 -27.60 -26.82 -18.15
N LYS A 238 -27.32 -27.73 -19.07
CA LYS A 238 -27.43 -27.48 -20.52
C LYS A 238 -28.88 -27.38 -20.99
N THR A 239 -29.79 -28.15 -20.39
CA THR A 239 -31.22 -28.06 -20.71
C THR A 239 -31.89 -26.89 -20.01
N PHE A 240 -31.31 -26.34 -18.94
CA PHE A 240 -31.90 -25.23 -18.22
C PHE A 240 -32.02 -23.99 -19.12
N ASP A 241 -33.27 -23.61 -19.36
CA ASP A 241 -33.68 -22.59 -20.31
C ASP A 241 -33.11 -22.84 -21.72
N ASN A 242 -33.00 -24.11 -22.12
CA ASN A 242 -32.37 -24.57 -23.35
C ASN A 242 -30.93 -24.03 -23.54
N GLY A 243 -30.18 -23.88 -22.45
CA GLY A 243 -28.75 -23.55 -22.50
C GLY A 243 -28.45 -22.11 -22.89
N VAL A 244 -29.41 -21.19 -22.78
CA VAL A 244 -29.20 -19.75 -23.05
C VAL A 244 -28.46 -19.00 -21.95
N ILE A 245 -28.21 -19.65 -20.81
CA ILE A 245 -27.34 -19.08 -19.77
C ILE A 245 -25.90 -19.12 -20.27
N CYS A 246 -25.22 -17.97 -20.21
CA CYS A 246 -23.85 -17.79 -20.70
C CYS A 246 -22.85 -18.73 -20.01
N ALA A 247 -23.04 -19.02 -18.73
CA ALA A 247 -22.18 -19.96 -18.01
C ALA A 247 -22.38 -21.42 -18.42
N SER A 248 -23.45 -21.78 -19.14
CA SER A 248 -23.74 -23.18 -19.48
C SER A 248 -22.58 -23.86 -20.19
N GLU A 249 -22.35 -25.13 -19.87
CA GLU A 249 -21.31 -25.96 -20.45
C GLU A 249 -21.46 -25.98 -21.98
N GLN A 250 -20.36 -25.72 -22.69
CA GLN A 250 -20.34 -25.74 -24.15
C GLN A 250 -19.56 -26.94 -24.68
N SER A 251 -18.65 -27.47 -23.87
CA SER A 251 -17.81 -28.62 -24.19
C SER A 251 -17.50 -29.45 -22.95
N VAL A 252 -17.52 -30.77 -23.10
CA VAL A 252 -16.99 -31.73 -22.12
C VAL A 252 -15.67 -32.27 -22.64
N ILE A 253 -14.65 -32.31 -21.79
CA ILE A 253 -13.34 -32.90 -22.07
C ILE A 253 -13.16 -34.03 -21.08
N VAL A 254 -13.26 -35.25 -21.58
CA VAL A 254 -13.27 -36.46 -20.75
C VAL A 254 -11.99 -37.23 -20.99
N VAL A 255 -11.33 -37.63 -19.90
CA VAL A 255 -10.14 -38.47 -19.96
C VAL A 255 -10.48 -39.86 -20.51
N ASP A 256 -9.51 -40.47 -21.21
CA ASP A 256 -9.68 -41.70 -21.98
C ASP A 256 -10.30 -42.83 -21.17
N SER A 257 -9.83 -43.00 -19.93
CA SER A 257 -10.26 -44.04 -18.98
C SER A 257 -11.73 -43.93 -18.55
N ALA A 258 -12.34 -42.75 -18.62
CA ALA A 258 -13.74 -42.52 -18.25
C ALA A 258 -14.65 -42.27 -19.47
N TYR A 259 -14.08 -42.09 -20.67
CA TYR A 259 -14.79 -41.57 -21.84
C TYR A 259 -15.99 -42.44 -22.25
N ASP A 260 -15.80 -43.75 -22.40
CA ASP A 260 -16.87 -44.63 -22.90
C ASP A 260 -18.02 -44.76 -21.90
N ALA A 261 -17.71 -44.78 -20.60
CA ALA A 261 -18.71 -44.77 -19.53
C ALA A 261 -19.50 -43.46 -19.51
N VAL A 262 -18.83 -42.31 -19.66
CA VAL A 262 -19.49 -41.00 -19.75
C VAL A 262 -20.35 -40.90 -21.01
N ARG A 263 -19.85 -41.37 -22.16
CA ARG A 263 -20.55 -41.37 -23.44
C ARG A 263 -21.85 -42.18 -23.35
N GLU A 264 -21.78 -43.40 -22.84
CA GLU A 264 -22.95 -44.26 -22.65
C GLU A 264 -23.93 -43.66 -21.62
N ARG A 265 -23.40 -43.04 -20.57
CA ARG A 265 -24.23 -42.37 -19.57
C ARG A 265 -25.00 -41.20 -20.18
N PHE A 266 -24.39 -40.39 -21.05
CA PHE A 266 -25.11 -39.36 -21.80
C PHE A 266 -26.18 -39.96 -22.71
N ALA A 267 -25.83 -40.98 -23.50
CA ALA A 267 -26.74 -41.64 -24.43
C ALA A 267 -28.02 -42.15 -23.74
N SER A 268 -27.85 -42.87 -22.63
CA SER A 268 -28.95 -43.44 -21.86
C SER A 268 -29.82 -42.40 -21.11
N HIS A 269 -29.37 -41.14 -20.97
CA HIS A 269 -30.06 -40.10 -20.18
C HIS A 269 -30.58 -38.93 -21.03
N GLY A 270 -30.73 -39.16 -22.34
CA GLY A 270 -31.33 -38.21 -23.28
C GLY A 270 -30.33 -37.35 -24.06
N GLY A 271 -29.04 -37.68 -24.04
CA GLY A 271 -28.06 -37.15 -24.99
C GLY A 271 -28.11 -37.94 -26.30
N TYR A 272 -28.34 -37.28 -27.42
CA TYR A 272 -28.27 -37.92 -28.73
C TYR A 272 -26.87 -37.76 -29.32
N MET A 273 -26.15 -38.87 -29.48
CA MET A 273 -24.78 -38.88 -30.01
C MET A 273 -24.83 -38.75 -31.54
N LEU A 274 -24.45 -37.59 -32.08
CA LEU A 274 -24.46 -37.32 -33.52
C LEU A 274 -23.35 -38.10 -34.22
N GLN A 275 -23.68 -38.79 -35.32
CA GLN A 275 -22.70 -39.58 -36.07
C GLN A 275 -22.68 -39.22 -37.56
N GLY A 276 -21.49 -39.30 -38.17
CA GLY A 276 -21.30 -39.15 -39.62
C GLY A 276 -21.96 -37.90 -40.21
N LYS A 277 -22.99 -38.10 -41.05
CA LYS A 277 -23.71 -37.02 -41.74
C LYS A 277 -24.54 -36.15 -40.78
N GLU A 278 -25.05 -36.70 -39.67
CA GLU A 278 -25.84 -35.94 -38.70
C GLU A 278 -24.98 -34.89 -38.00
N LEU A 279 -23.77 -35.27 -37.59
CA LEU A 279 -22.80 -34.36 -36.97
C LEU A 279 -22.51 -33.18 -37.89
N LYS A 280 -22.24 -33.47 -39.17
CA LYS A 280 -21.94 -32.44 -40.16
C LYS A 280 -23.13 -31.50 -40.40
N ALA A 281 -24.34 -32.05 -40.51
CA ALA A 281 -25.55 -31.27 -40.69
C ALA A 281 -25.81 -30.30 -39.52
N VAL A 282 -25.55 -30.74 -38.28
CA VAL A 282 -25.66 -29.87 -37.10
C VAL A 282 -24.54 -28.82 -37.07
N GLN A 283 -23.29 -29.20 -37.38
CA GLN A 283 -22.17 -28.25 -37.50
C GLN A 283 -22.49 -27.10 -38.46
N ASP A 284 -23.07 -27.41 -39.60
CA ASP A 284 -23.36 -26.45 -40.68
C ASP A 284 -24.46 -25.43 -40.33
N ILE A 285 -25.26 -25.69 -39.27
CA ILE A 285 -26.28 -24.75 -38.80
C ILE A 285 -25.90 -23.99 -37.53
N ILE A 286 -24.86 -24.39 -36.80
CA ILE A 286 -24.41 -23.71 -35.58
C ILE A 286 -23.92 -22.30 -35.91
N LEU A 287 -23.04 -22.18 -36.91
CA LEU A 287 -22.50 -20.90 -37.36
C LEU A 287 -23.11 -20.49 -38.70
N LYS A 288 -23.56 -19.25 -38.81
CA LYS A 288 -23.96 -18.62 -40.07
C LYS A 288 -23.17 -17.33 -40.26
N ASN A 289 -22.52 -17.19 -41.42
CA ASN A 289 -21.68 -16.03 -41.76
C ASN A 289 -20.60 -15.73 -40.71
N GLY A 290 -20.00 -16.77 -40.12
CA GLY A 290 -18.95 -16.65 -39.09
C GLY A 290 -19.44 -16.28 -37.68
N GLY A 291 -20.74 -16.07 -37.48
CA GLY A 291 -21.33 -15.84 -36.16
C GLY A 291 -22.32 -16.94 -35.75
N LEU A 292 -22.67 -16.98 -34.46
CA LEU A 292 -23.68 -17.90 -33.95
C LEU A 292 -25.04 -17.68 -34.65
N ASN A 293 -25.66 -18.77 -35.11
CA ASN A 293 -26.97 -18.72 -35.72
C ASN A 293 -28.05 -18.36 -34.67
N ALA A 294 -28.51 -17.12 -34.67
CA ALA A 294 -29.50 -16.62 -33.72
C ALA A 294 -30.84 -17.39 -33.71
N ALA A 295 -31.11 -18.21 -34.73
CA ALA A 295 -32.30 -19.05 -34.80
C ALA A 295 -32.21 -20.31 -33.92
N ILE A 296 -31.01 -20.81 -33.60
CA ILE A 296 -30.85 -22.00 -32.75
C ILE A 296 -30.84 -21.66 -31.26
N VAL A 297 -30.59 -20.39 -30.92
CA VAL A 297 -30.43 -19.92 -29.54
C VAL A 297 -31.71 -20.20 -28.73
N GLY A 298 -31.56 -20.97 -27.66
CA GLY A 298 -32.64 -21.36 -26.75
C GLY A 298 -33.76 -22.20 -27.36
N GLN A 299 -33.53 -22.82 -28.52
CA GLN A 299 -34.44 -23.81 -29.09
C GLN A 299 -34.20 -25.18 -28.45
N SER A 300 -35.21 -26.05 -28.47
CA SER A 300 -35.06 -27.42 -28.00
C SER A 300 -34.17 -28.26 -28.93
N ALA A 301 -33.54 -29.31 -28.40
CA ALA A 301 -32.70 -30.21 -29.19
C ALA A 301 -33.43 -30.82 -30.40
N PRO A 302 -34.69 -31.30 -30.30
CA PRO A 302 -35.45 -31.77 -31.46
C PRO A 302 -35.70 -30.67 -32.51
N LYS A 303 -35.88 -29.42 -32.09
CA LYS A 303 -36.07 -28.31 -33.04
C LYS A 303 -34.79 -27.98 -33.79
N ILE A 304 -33.65 -28.05 -33.13
CA ILE A 304 -32.33 -27.86 -33.77
C ILE A 304 -32.05 -29.00 -34.76
N ALA A 305 -32.37 -30.25 -34.38
CA ALA A 305 -32.32 -31.40 -35.27
C ALA A 305 -33.18 -31.18 -36.54
N GLU A 306 -34.42 -30.72 -36.38
CA GLU A 306 -35.31 -30.37 -37.51
C GLU A 306 -34.69 -29.30 -38.41
N MET A 307 -34.08 -28.24 -37.84
CA MET A 307 -33.37 -27.20 -38.60
C MET A 307 -32.16 -27.74 -39.37
N ALA A 308 -31.50 -28.78 -38.85
CA ALA A 308 -30.39 -29.48 -39.51
C ALA A 308 -30.87 -30.53 -40.52
N GLY A 309 -32.18 -30.76 -40.66
CA GLY A 309 -32.74 -31.77 -41.55
C GLY A 309 -32.57 -33.21 -41.05
N ILE A 310 -32.41 -33.40 -39.74
CA ILE A 310 -32.33 -34.71 -39.08
C ILE A 310 -33.51 -34.92 -38.11
N GLN A 311 -33.83 -36.18 -37.82
CA GLN A 311 -34.88 -36.53 -36.86
C GLN A 311 -34.27 -37.20 -35.63
N VAL A 312 -34.66 -36.76 -34.44
CA VAL A 312 -34.24 -37.34 -33.16
C VAL A 312 -35.47 -37.63 -32.29
N PRO A 313 -35.37 -38.53 -31.30
CA PRO A 313 -36.47 -38.78 -30.37
C PRO A 313 -36.98 -37.49 -29.69
N ALA A 314 -38.29 -37.38 -29.49
CA ALA A 314 -38.91 -36.18 -28.94
C ALA A 314 -38.45 -35.84 -27.50
N ASN A 315 -38.01 -36.84 -26.75
CA ASN A 315 -37.46 -36.70 -25.39
C ASN A 315 -35.94 -36.42 -25.38
N THR A 316 -35.32 -36.18 -26.54
CA THR A 316 -33.90 -35.78 -26.61
C THR A 316 -33.70 -34.47 -25.88
N LYS A 317 -32.78 -34.48 -24.91
CA LYS A 317 -32.44 -33.34 -24.08
C LYS A 317 -31.36 -32.47 -24.73
N ILE A 318 -30.30 -33.10 -25.22
CA ILE A 318 -29.16 -32.41 -25.85
C ILE A 318 -28.64 -33.19 -27.07
N LEU A 319 -28.05 -32.48 -28.02
CA LEU A 319 -27.31 -33.05 -29.15
C LEU A 319 -25.81 -33.01 -28.85
N ILE A 320 -25.13 -34.15 -28.93
CA ILE A 320 -23.71 -34.27 -28.57
C ILE A 320 -22.90 -34.61 -29.80
N GLY A 321 -21.92 -33.76 -30.13
CA GLY A 321 -20.95 -34.01 -31.19
C GLY A 321 -19.61 -34.48 -30.63
N GLU A 322 -19.19 -35.69 -30.97
CA GLU A 322 -17.84 -36.18 -30.65
C GLU A 322 -16.84 -35.56 -31.64
N VAL A 323 -16.02 -34.62 -31.17
CA VAL A 323 -15.11 -33.81 -32.01
C VAL A 323 -13.68 -33.81 -31.47
N LYS A 324 -12.72 -33.47 -32.33
CA LYS A 324 -11.28 -33.48 -32.00
C LYS A 324 -10.63 -32.11 -32.06
N VAL A 325 -11.14 -31.24 -32.93
CA VAL A 325 -10.57 -29.92 -33.20
C VAL A 325 -11.05 -28.93 -32.13
N VAL A 326 -10.12 -28.19 -31.53
CA VAL A 326 -10.34 -27.27 -30.40
C VAL A 326 -10.09 -25.81 -30.81
N ASP A 327 -10.21 -25.50 -32.10
CA ASP A 327 -10.00 -24.18 -32.67
C ASP A 327 -11.25 -23.65 -33.37
N GLU A 328 -11.16 -22.44 -33.91
CA GLU A 328 -12.29 -21.70 -34.49
C GLU A 328 -12.94 -22.39 -35.69
N THR A 329 -12.25 -23.34 -36.33
CA THR A 329 -12.78 -24.05 -37.51
C THR A 329 -13.86 -25.07 -37.14
N GLU A 330 -13.96 -25.44 -35.87
CA GLU A 330 -14.94 -26.40 -35.35
C GLU A 330 -16.14 -25.69 -34.74
N PRO A 331 -17.34 -25.69 -35.38
CA PRO A 331 -18.52 -25.00 -34.86
C PRO A 331 -18.93 -25.47 -33.44
N PHE A 332 -18.70 -26.75 -33.12
CA PHE A 332 -18.98 -27.27 -31.77
C PHE A 332 -18.07 -26.67 -30.69
N ALA A 333 -16.90 -26.13 -31.04
CA ALA A 333 -15.98 -25.53 -30.09
C ALA A 333 -16.43 -24.14 -29.57
N HIS A 334 -17.36 -23.46 -30.25
CA HIS A 334 -17.79 -22.09 -29.93
C HIS A 334 -18.84 -22.02 -28.80
N GLU A 335 -19.15 -20.80 -28.35
CA GLU A 335 -20.37 -20.53 -27.57
C GLU A 335 -21.61 -20.76 -28.45
N LYS A 336 -22.53 -21.63 -27.99
CA LYS A 336 -23.68 -22.08 -28.81
C LYS A 336 -25.05 -21.69 -28.27
N LEU A 337 -25.14 -21.29 -27.00
CA LEU A 337 -26.37 -20.85 -26.29
C LEU A 337 -27.63 -21.69 -26.63
N SER A 338 -27.45 -23.00 -26.79
CA SER A 338 -28.44 -23.97 -27.25
C SER A 338 -28.10 -25.33 -26.64
N PRO A 339 -29.02 -26.30 -26.58
CA PRO A 339 -28.78 -27.64 -26.05
C PRO A 339 -27.91 -28.52 -26.97
N THR A 340 -26.79 -27.98 -27.43
CA THR A 340 -25.73 -28.65 -28.18
C THR A 340 -24.46 -28.69 -27.33
N LEU A 341 -23.73 -29.80 -27.35
CA LEU A 341 -22.55 -30.02 -26.51
C LEU A 341 -21.44 -30.70 -27.32
N ALA A 342 -20.22 -30.16 -27.26
CA ALA A 342 -19.05 -30.82 -27.80
C ALA A 342 -18.53 -31.87 -26.80
N MET A 343 -18.15 -33.06 -27.27
CA MET A 343 -17.50 -34.07 -26.44
C MET A 343 -16.10 -34.38 -27.00
N TYR A 344 -15.08 -34.10 -26.20
CA TYR A 344 -13.67 -34.28 -26.51
C TYR A 344 -13.08 -35.42 -25.70
N ARG A 345 -12.26 -36.26 -26.36
CA ARG A 345 -11.44 -37.28 -25.70
C ARG A 345 -10.05 -36.71 -25.39
N ALA A 346 -9.61 -36.83 -24.14
CA ALA A 346 -8.27 -36.46 -23.68
C ALA A 346 -7.50 -37.68 -23.16
N LYS A 347 -6.18 -37.68 -23.27
CA LYS A 347 -5.36 -38.82 -22.82
C LYS A 347 -5.39 -38.99 -21.30
N ASP A 348 -5.23 -37.88 -20.61
CA ASP A 348 -5.15 -37.78 -19.16
C ASP A 348 -5.66 -36.39 -18.71
N PHE A 349 -5.62 -36.15 -17.40
CA PHE A 349 -6.07 -34.90 -16.81
C PHE A 349 -5.31 -33.67 -17.37
N ALA A 350 -3.99 -33.75 -17.53
CA ALA A 350 -3.20 -32.61 -18.02
C ALA A 350 -3.53 -32.25 -19.47
N ASP A 351 -3.70 -33.24 -20.35
CA ASP A 351 -4.18 -33.04 -21.73
C ASP A 351 -5.60 -32.45 -21.72
N ALA A 352 -6.47 -32.89 -20.80
CA ALA A 352 -7.82 -32.38 -20.68
C ALA A 352 -7.84 -30.89 -20.30
N VAL A 353 -7.04 -30.48 -19.30
CA VAL A 353 -6.89 -29.08 -18.90
C VAL A 353 -6.31 -28.23 -20.02
N SER A 354 -5.30 -28.73 -20.75
CA SER A 354 -4.73 -28.00 -21.89
C SER A 354 -5.76 -27.73 -23.00
N LYS A 355 -6.64 -28.70 -23.28
CA LYS A 355 -7.75 -28.50 -24.23
C LYS A 355 -8.79 -27.51 -23.70
N ALA A 356 -9.13 -27.62 -22.42
CA ALA A 356 -10.06 -26.68 -21.78
C ALA A 356 -9.54 -25.24 -21.84
N GLU A 357 -8.25 -25.01 -21.59
CA GLU A 357 -7.61 -23.69 -21.69
C GLU A 357 -7.74 -23.11 -23.10
N LYS A 358 -7.47 -23.93 -24.14
CA LYS A 358 -7.59 -23.51 -25.55
C LYS A 358 -9.01 -23.10 -25.91
N LEU A 359 -10.00 -23.89 -25.50
CA LEU A 359 -11.42 -23.61 -25.76
C LEU A 359 -11.87 -22.32 -25.07
N VAL A 360 -11.45 -22.10 -23.82
CA VAL A 360 -11.70 -20.86 -23.10
C VAL A 360 -11.06 -19.67 -23.81
N ALA A 361 -9.79 -19.79 -24.19
CA ALA A 361 -9.06 -18.71 -24.86
C ALA A 361 -9.72 -18.26 -26.17
N MET A 362 -10.41 -19.16 -26.87
CA MET A 362 -11.08 -18.89 -28.14
C MET A 362 -12.34 -18.03 -28.02
N GLY A 363 -13.16 -18.22 -26.97
CA GLY A 363 -14.49 -17.58 -26.92
C GLY A 363 -15.15 -17.49 -25.55
N GLY A 364 -14.43 -17.80 -24.47
CA GLY A 364 -14.97 -17.82 -23.10
C GLY A 364 -14.02 -17.27 -22.06
N ILE A 365 -12.96 -16.57 -22.49
CA ILE A 365 -11.85 -16.19 -21.63
C ILE A 365 -12.32 -15.33 -20.47
N GLY A 366 -11.92 -15.74 -19.27
CA GLY A 366 -12.32 -15.07 -18.03
C GLY A 366 -13.71 -15.41 -17.52
N HIS A 367 -14.57 -16.08 -18.28
CA HIS A 367 -15.96 -16.34 -17.87
C HIS A 367 -16.06 -17.46 -16.82
N THR A 368 -16.12 -18.73 -17.22
CA THR A 368 -16.34 -19.86 -16.31
C THR A 368 -15.71 -21.13 -16.86
N SER A 369 -15.18 -21.98 -15.99
CA SER A 369 -14.77 -23.35 -16.29
C SER A 369 -15.22 -24.30 -15.19
N CYS A 370 -15.36 -25.58 -15.50
CA CYS A 370 -15.81 -26.58 -14.55
C CYS A 370 -14.88 -27.79 -14.49
N LEU A 371 -14.81 -28.42 -13.32
CA LEU A 371 -14.08 -29.66 -13.07
C LEU A 371 -14.96 -30.63 -12.31
N TYR A 372 -15.13 -31.83 -12.82
CA TYR A 372 -15.62 -32.98 -12.05
C TYR A 372 -14.46 -33.91 -11.74
N THR A 373 -14.23 -34.11 -10.45
CA THR A 373 -13.14 -34.90 -9.86
C THR A 373 -13.55 -35.31 -8.45
N ASP A 374 -12.79 -36.17 -7.79
CA ASP A 374 -12.89 -36.33 -6.34
C ASP A 374 -12.35 -35.08 -5.64
N GLN A 375 -13.23 -34.15 -5.31
CA GLN A 375 -12.87 -32.84 -4.74
C GLN A 375 -12.12 -32.93 -3.41
N ASP A 376 -12.30 -34.02 -2.66
CA ASP A 376 -11.79 -34.16 -1.30
C ASP A 376 -10.44 -34.87 -1.30
N ASN A 377 -10.21 -35.81 -2.24
CA ASN A 377 -8.98 -36.58 -2.35
C ASN A 377 -8.02 -36.11 -3.46
N GLN A 378 -8.47 -35.29 -4.41
CA GLN A 378 -7.67 -34.77 -5.52
C GLN A 378 -7.46 -33.24 -5.43
N THR A 379 -7.07 -32.75 -4.25
CA THR A 379 -6.84 -31.31 -4.02
C THR A 379 -5.80 -30.73 -4.97
N GLU A 380 -4.73 -31.49 -5.29
CA GLU A 380 -3.70 -31.09 -6.26
C GLU A 380 -4.28 -30.85 -7.67
N ARG A 381 -5.31 -31.60 -8.08
CA ARG A 381 -5.98 -31.38 -9.38
C ARG A 381 -6.84 -30.12 -9.36
N VAL A 382 -7.50 -29.85 -8.24
CA VAL A 382 -8.26 -28.61 -8.05
C VAL A 382 -7.33 -27.40 -8.09
N GLU A 383 -6.19 -27.46 -7.39
CA GLU A 383 -5.17 -26.41 -7.40
C GLU A 383 -4.56 -26.22 -8.79
N PHE A 384 -4.21 -27.32 -9.48
CA PHE A 384 -3.68 -27.27 -10.84
C PHE A 384 -4.68 -26.67 -11.84
N PHE A 385 -5.95 -27.08 -11.77
CA PHE A 385 -7.00 -26.49 -12.60
C PHE A 385 -7.22 -25.01 -12.27
N GLY A 386 -7.17 -24.66 -10.99
CA GLY A 386 -7.20 -23.30 -10.46
C GLY A 386 -6.12 -22.39 -11.05
N ASP A 387 -4.87 -22.85 -11.03
CA ASP A 387 -3.70 -22.12 -11.57
C ASP A 387 -3.78 -21.95 -13.10
N LYS A 388 -4.21 -23.00 -13.82
CA LYS A 388 -4.17 -23.00 -15.29
C LYS A 388 -5.34 -22.27 -15.95
N MET A 389 -6.55 -22.42 -15.41
CA MET A 389 -7.73 -21.90 -16.09
C MET A 389 -7.89 -20.40 -15.89
N LYS A 390 -7.76 -19.64 -16.98
CA LYS A 390 -8.02 -18.18 -17.00
C LYS A 390 -9.52 -17.88 -17.03
N THR A 391 -10.21 -18.24 -15.94
CA THR A 391 -11.64 -18.02 -15.76
C THR A 391 -11.91 -17.51 -14.34
N ALA A 392 -12.74 -16.47 -14.20
CA ALA A 392 -13.05 -15.86 -12.91
C ALA A 392 -13.89 -16.76 -11.98
N ARG A 393 -14.56 -17.78 -12.55
CA ARG A 393 -15.29 -18.80 -11.80
C ARG A 393 -14.80 -20.18 -12.23
N ILE A 394 -14.30 -20.92 -11.26
CA ILE A 394 -13.89 -22.31 -11.41
C ILE A 394 -14.83 -23.15 -10.55
N LEU A 395 -15.59 -24.00 -11.21
CA LEU A 395 -16.73 -24.71 -10.61
C LEU A 395 -16.37 -26.18 -10.43
N VAL A 396 -16.14 -26.60 -9.19
CA VAL A 396 -15.78 -28.00 -8.87
C VAL A 396 -17.03 -28.76 -8.48
N ASN A 397 -17.35 -29.83 -9.21
CA ASN A 397 -18.50 -30.70 -8.98
C ASN A 397 -19.88 -30.00 -8.98
N THR A 398 -19.99 -28.83 -9.63
CA THR A 398 -21.25 -28.08 -9.74
C THR A 398 -21.66 -27.83 -11.20
N PRO A 399 -22.96 -27.89 -11.53
CA PRO A 399 -23.45 -27.53 -12.86
C PRO A 399 -23.21 -26.05 -13.16
N ALA A 400 -22.75 -25.70 -14.36
CA ALA A 400 -22.24 -24.37 -14.64
C ALA A 400 -23.31 -23.27 -14.65
N SER A 401 -24.51 -23.56 -15.19
CA SER A 401 -25.59 -22.57 -15.29
C SER A 401 -26.11 -22.13 -13.92
N GLN A 402 -26.22 -23.07 -12.97
CA GLN A 402 -26.68 -22.81 -11.61
C GLN A 402 -25.53 -22.43 -10.67
N GLY A 403 -24.34 -23.02 -10.86
CA GLY A 403 -23.16 -22.74 -10.05
C GLY A 403 -22.58 -21.36 -10.34
N GLY A 404 -22.47 -20.97 -11.62
CA GLY A 404 -21.85 -19.71 -12.02
C GLY A 404 -22.60 -18.47 -11.55
N ILE A 405 -23.93 -18.56 -11.42
CA ILE A 405 -24.76 -17.48 -10.89
C ILE A 405 -24.68 -17.34 -9.37
N GLY A 406 -24.12 -18.32 -8.64
CA GLY A 406 -23.84 -18.25 -7.21
C GLY A 406 -24.95 -18.75 -6.28
N ASP A 407 -24.61 -18.96 -5.01
CA ASP A 407 -25.45 -19.27 -3.84
C ASP A 407 -26.28 -20.58 -3.85
N LEU A 408 -26.51 -21.20 -5.02
CA LEU A 408 -27.27 -22.46 -5.11
C LEU A 408 -26.46 -23.69 -4.69
N TYR A 409 -25.21 -23.77 -5.16
CA TYR A 409 -24.30 -24.88 -4.88
C TYR A 409 -23.12 -24.47 -4.00
N ASN A 410 -22.78 -23.18 -3.99
CA ASN A 410 -21.74 -22.61 -3.16
C ASN A 410 -22.20 -21.26 -2.59
N PHE A 411 -22.48 -21.26 -1.29
CA PHE A 411 -23.10 -20.16 -0.54
C PHE A 411 -22.20 -18.92 -0.35
N LYS A 412 -20.91 -19.02 -0.71
CA LYS A 412 -19.98 -17.89 -0.66
C LYS A 412 -19.75 -17.22 -2.01
N LEU A 413 -20.20 -17.84 -3.10
CA LEU A 413 -20.18 -17.20 -4.41
C LEU A 413 -21.39 -16.27 -4.53
N ALA A 414 -21.13 -14.97 -4.70
CA ALA A 414 -22.17 -13.94 -4.69
C ALA A 414 -23.25 -14.21 -5.77
N PRO A 415 -24.55 -14.20 -5.41
CA PRO A 415 -25.60 -14.44 -6.38
C PRO A 415 -25.72 -13.26 -7.36
N SER A 416 -25.69 -13.54 -8.66
CA SER A 416 -25.68 -12.52 -9.72
C SER A 416 -26.10 -13.07 -11.08
N LEU A 417 -26.63 -12.17 -11.92
CA LEU A 417 -26.90 -12.43 -13.34
C LEU A 417 -26.04 -11.57 -14.27
N THR A 418 -25.01 -10.93 -13.71
CA THR A 418 -24.00 -10.17 -14.45
C THR A 418 -22.63 -10.64 -13.96
N LEU A 419 -22.04 -11.54 -14.74
CA LEU A 419 -20.85 -12.30 -14.37
C LEU A 419 -19.61 -11.66 -15.03
N GLY A 420 -18.80 -10.95 -14.25
CA GLY A 420 -17.61 -10.27 -14.75
C GLY A 420 -16.53 -11.25 -15.21
N CYS A 421 -15.99 -11.06 -16.40
CA CYS A 421 -15.00 -11.95 -16.99
C CYS A 421 -13.54 -11.48 -16.79
N GLY A 422 -13.33 -10.50 -15.91
CA GLY A 422 -12.02 -9.90 -15.67
C GLY A 422 -11.46 -9.17 -16.88
N SER A 423 -10.22 -8.70 -16.73
CA SER A 423 -9.51 -8.00 -17.80
C SER A 423 -9.28 -8.90 -19.02
N TRP A 424 -9.21 -10.22 -18.83
CA TRP A 424 -9.13 -11.18 -19.93
C TRP A 424 -10.30 -11.08 -20.90
N GLY A 425 -11.53 -10.97 -20.39
CA GLY A 425 -12.74 -10.80 -21.19
C GLY A 425 -13.01 -9.34 -21.60
N GLY A 426 -12.08 -8.42 -21.36
CA GLY A 426 -12.27 -6.99 -21.62
C GLY A 426 -13.18 -6.28 -20.61
N ASN A 427 -13.25 -6.78 -19.37
CA ASN A 427 -14.03 -6.16 -18.28
C ASN A 427 -13.12 -5.63 -17.17
N SER A 428 -13.56 -4.59 -16.47
CA SER A 428 -12.91 -4.05 -15.27
C SER A 428 -13.15 -4.89 -14.01
N ILE A 429 -14.00 -5.92 -14.08
CA ILE A 429 -14.40 -6.74 -12.93
C ILE A 429 -14.26 -8.24 -13.22
N SER A 430 -13.70 -8.98 -12.27
CA SER A 430 -13.53 -10.44 -12.31
C SER A 430 -14.40 -11.16 -11.27
N GLU A 431 -15.55 -10.57 -10.92
CA GLU A 431 -16.44 -11.08 -9.87
C GLU A 431 -17.89 -11.17 -10.37
N ASN A 432 -18.73 -11.80 -9.57
CA ASN A 432 -20.17 -11.69 -9.71
C ASN A 432 -20.62 -10.30 -9.23
N VAL A 433 -21.29 -9.53 -10.10
CA VAL A 433 -21.71 -8.16 -9.77
C VAL A 433 -22.73 -8.18 -8.64
N GLY A 434 -22.64 -7.19 -7.76
CA GLY A 434 -23.51 -6.98 -6.60
C GLY A 434 -23.44 -5.54 -6.10
N PRO A 435 -24.17 -5.19 -5.04
CA PRO A 435 -24.32 -3.82 -4.52
C PRO A 435 -23.01 -3.09 -4.24
N LYS A 436 -21.98 -3.77 -3.71
CA LYS A 436 -20.66 -3.17 -3.43
C LYS A 436 -20.00 -2.50 -4.65
N HIS A 437 -20.37 -2.89 -5.86
CA HIS A 437 -19.84 -2.32 -7.11
C HIS A 437 -20.62 -1.09 -7.57
N LEU A 438 -21.76 -0.80 -6.95
CA LEU A 438 -22.65 0.31 -7.29
C LEU A 438 -22.60 1.43 -6.25
N ILE A 439 -21.56 1.47 -5.43
CA ILE A 439 -21.34 2.50 -4.40
C ILE A 439 -19.99 3.18 -4.58
N ASN A 440 -19.96 4.49 -4.33
CA ASN A 440 -18.74 5.22 -4.05
C ASN A 440 -18.43 5.08 -2.55
N LYS A 441 -17.20 4.70 -2.21
CA LYS A 441 -16.70 4.74 -0.84
C LYS A 441 -15.86 5.99 -0.67
N LYS A 442 -16.25 6.86 0.27
CA LYS A 442 -15.43 8.00 0.70
C LYS A 442 -14.85 7.72 2.08
N THR A 443 -13.60 8.11 2.28
CA THR A 443 -12.90 7.94 3.56
C THR A 443 -12.69 9.30 4.19
N VAL A 444 -13.28 9.52 5.37
CA VAL A 444 -12.88 10.62 6.24
C VAL A 444 -11.63 10.16 6.99
N ALA A 445 -10.51 10.86 6.83
CA ALA A 445 -9.27 10.58 7.53
C ALA A 445 -8.98 11.73 8.51
N LYS A 446 -9.11 11.48 9.81
CA LYS A 446 -8.73 12.43 10.87
C LYS A 446 -7.20 12.53 10.93
N ARG A 447 -6.67 13.69 11.37
CA ARG A 447 -5.24 13.82 11.66
C ARG A 447 -4.88 12.85 12.80
N ALA A 448 -4.00 11.90 12.53
CA ALA A 448 -3.35 11.07 13.54
C ALA A 448 -1.92 11.57 13.74
N GLU A 449 -1.50 11.69 14.99
CA GLU A 449 -0.12 12.00 15.32
C GLU A 449 0.75 10.75 15.17
N ASN A 450 1.92 10.89 14.54
CA ASN A 450 2.81 9.76 14.28
C ASN A 450 3.32 9.21 15.61
N MET A 451 3.42 7.90 15.76
CA MET A 451 3.84 7.32 17.03
C MET A 451 5.33 7.59 17.27
N LEU A 452 5.65 8.25 18.38
CA LEU A 452 7.02 8.45 18.87
C LEU A 452 7.44 7.35 19.84
N TRP A 453 8.66 7.44 20.34
CA TRP A 453 9.25 6.46 21.25
C TRP A 453 10.29 7.11 22.15
N HIS A 454 10.60 6.44 23.25
CA HIS A 454 11.72 6.75 24.11
C HIS A 454 12.50 5.45 24.35
N LYS A 455 13.40 5.13 23.42
CA LYS A 455 14.18 3.89 23.39
C LYS A 455 15.62 4.17 23.72
N LEU A 456 16.17 3.39 24.65
CA LEU A 456 17.50 3.54 25.22
C LEU A 456 18.12 2.16 25.43
N PRO A 457 19.43 2.08 25.72
CA PRO A 457 20.03 0.90 26.32
C PRO A 457 19.24 0.45 27.54
N LYS A 458 19.16 -0.86 27.76
CA LYS A 458 18.41 -1.43 28.89
C LYS A 458 19.04 -1.02 30.23
N SER A 459 20.36 -0.94 30.25
CA SER A 459 21.14 -0.57 31.44
C SER A 459 22.04 0.63 31.12
N ILE A 460 21.94 1.68 31.91
CA ILE A 460 22.83 2.86 31.85
C ILE A 460 23.45 3.06 33.23
N TYR A 461 24.73 2.78 33.35
CA TYR A 461 25.49 2.96 34.58
C TYR A 461 26.35 4.21 34.52
N PHE A 462 26.28 5.03 35.55
CA PHE A 462 27.02 6.30 35.63
C PHE A 462 27.53 6.51 37.06
N ARG A 463 28.44 7.49 37.22
CA ARG A 463 29.28 7.79 38.41
C ARG A 463 30.70 7.26 38.28
N ARG A 464 31.59 7.86 39.08
CA ARG A 464 32.99 7.45 39.19
C ARG A 464 33.09 6.06 39.79
N GLY A 465 33.83 5.17 39.14
CA GLY A 465 34.07 3.80 39.61
C GLY A 465 32.95 2.83 39.23
N SER A 466 32.06 3.19 38.31
CA SER A 466 31.00 2.31 37.82
C SER A 466 31.53 1.21 36.90
N LEU A 467 32.70 1.38 36.27
CA LEU A 467 33.24 0.43 35.29
C LEU A 467 33.37 -1.01 35.82
N PRO A 468 34.08 -1.29 36.93
CA PRO A 468 34.21 -2.66 37.42
C PRO A 468 32.85 -3.25 37.84
N ILE A 469 32.00 -2.45 38.48
CA ILE A 469 30.69 -2.89 38.99
C ILE A 469 29.75 -3.26 37.84
N ALA A 470 29.76 -2.49 36.74
CA ALA A 470 28.95 -2.80 35.57
C ALA A 470 29.50 -4.02 34.80
N LEU A 471 30.82 -4.19 34.72
CA LEU A 471 31.43 -5.35 34.06
C LEU A 471 31.23 -6.67 34.84
N GLU A 472 30.99 -6.62 36.15
CA GLU A 472 30.57 -7.79 36.93
C GLU A 472 29.21 -8.35 36.46
N GLU A 473 28.30 -7.49 35.99
CA GLU A 473 27.02 -7.91 35.40
C GLU A 473 27.24 -8.69 34.10
N VAL A 474 28.21 -8.29 33.28
CA VAL A 474 28.56 -9.00 32.04
C VAL A 474 28.97 -10.44 32.31
N ALA A 475 29.74 -10.67 33.38
CA ALA A 475 30.09 -12.00 33.83
C ALA A 475 28.90 -12.76 34.41
N SER A 476 28.06 -12.09 35.20
CA SER A 476 26.86 -12.66 35.82
C SER A 476 25.81 -13.09 34.78
N ASP A 477 25.75 -12.37 33.65
CA ASP A 477 24.93 -12.67 32.48
C ASP A 477 25.45 -13.88 31.67
N GLY A 478 26.60 -14.43 32.05
CA GLY A 478 27.14 -15.66 31.48
C GLY A 478 28.10 -15.50 30.30
N ALA A 479 28.52 -14.27 29.96
CA ALA A 479 29.51 -14.04 28.90
C ALA A 479 30.83 -14.77 29.18
N LYS A 480 31.50 -15.23 28.13
CA LYS A 480 32.75 -15.99 28.16
C LYS A 480 33.85 -15.38 27.32
N ARG A 481 33.50 -14.63 26.26
CA ARG A 481 34.41 -14.11 25.24
C ARG A 481 34.05 -12.66 24.93
N ALA A 482 34.90 -11.73 25.35
CA ALA A 482 34.72 -10.30 25.14
C ALA A 482 35.65 -9.76 24.06
N PHE A 483 35.09 -9.07 23.07
CA PHE A 483 35.86 -8.37 22.05
C PHE A 483 35.80 -6.87 22.30
N ILE A 484 36.95 -6.26 22.61
CA ILE A 484 37.04 -4.85 22.99
C ILE A 484 37.50 -4.03 21.78
N VAL A 485 36.68 -3.08 21.34
CA VAL A 485 36.98 -2.18 20.23
C VAL A 485 37.37 -0.82 20.79
N THR A 486 38.56 -0.33 20.44
CA THR A 486 39.09 0.95 20.93
C THR A 486 40.06 1.57 19.93
N ASP A 487 40.68 2.69 20.29
CA ASP A 487 41.75 3.33 19.52
C ASP A 487 43.15 3.04 20.12
N ARG A 488 44.19 3.36 19.37
CA ARG A 488 45.59 3.17 19.80
C ARG A 488 45.94 3.96 21.05
N TYR A 489 45.35 5.15 21.25
CA TYR A 489 45.68 6.01 22.37
C TYR A 489 45.19 5.39 23.69
N LEU A 490 43.94 4.95 23.73
CA LEU A 490 43.32 4.31 24.90
C LEU A 490 43.96 2.96 25.20
N PHE A 491 44.33 2.20 24.17
CA PHE A 491 45.10 0.96 24.33
C PHE A 491 46.48 1.22 24.94
N ASN A 492 47.28 2.10 24.34
CA ASN A 492 48.66 2.35 24.78
C ASN A 492 48.76 3.01 26.16
N ASN A 493 47.74 3.75 26.59
CA ASN A 493 47.69 4.41 27.90
C ASN A 493 47.00 3.57 28.99
N GLY A 494 46.72 2.29 28.74
CA GLY A 494 46.22 1.35 29.75
C GLY A 494 44.75 1.52 30.13
N TYR A 495 43.92 2.19 29.31
CA TYR A 495 42.48 2.25 29.53
C TYR A 495 41.81 0.90 29.22
N ALA A 496 42.24 0.23 28.14
CA ALA A 496 41.77 -1.12 27.82
C ALA A 496 42.17 -2.14 28.89
N ASP A 497 43.31 -1.95 29.55
CA ASP A 497 43.76 -2.81 30.65
C ASP A 497 42.82 -2.78 31.87
N GLN A 498 42.20 -1.62 32.14
CA GLN A 498 41.22 -1.50 33.22
C GLN A 498 39.99 -2.40 32.99
N ILE A 499 39.57 -2.55 31.72
CA ILE A 499 38.48 -3.45 31.34
C ILE A 499 38.94 -4.91 31.35
N THR A 500 40.05 -5.21 30.66
CA THR A 500 40.51 -6.61 30.52
C THR A 500 40.88 -7.23 31.87
N LYS A 501 41.43 -6.46 32.81
CA LYS A 501 41.74 -6.93 34.16
C LYS A 501 40.49 -7.39 34.91
N VAL A 502 39.40 -6.63 34.83
CA VAL A 502 38.12 -6.98 35.47
C VAL A 502 37.56 -8.25 34.82
N LEU A 503 37.42 -8.26 33.49
CA LEU A 503 36.87 -9.41 32.76
C LEU A 503 37.67 -10.70 32.99
N LYS A 504 39.01 -10.63 32.95
CA LYS A 504 39.88 -11.79 33.22
C LYS A 504 39.75 -12.31 34.65
N SER A 505 39.54 -11.43 35.63
CA SER A 505 39.29 -11.86 37.02
C SER A 505 37.99 -12.66 37.20
N HIS A 506 37.05 -12.52 36.25
CA HIS A 506 35.83 -13.30 36.16
C HIS A 506 35.91 -14.47 35.15
N GLY A 507 37.10 -14.78 34.63
CA GLY A 507 37.31 -15.91 33.71
C GLY A 507 36.80 -15.68 32.29
N ILE A 508 36.66 -14.42 31.86
CA ILE A 508 36.28 -14.07 30.48
C ILE A 508 37.53 -13.91 29.63
N GLU A 509 37.57 -14.59 28.47
CA GLU A 509 38.61 -14.41 27.46
C GLU A 509 38.42 -13.07 26.76
N THR A 510 39.51 -12.34 26.51
CA THR A 510 39.45 -10.99 25.94
C THR A 510 40.36 -10.86 24.71
N GLU A 511 39.83 -10.30 23.63
CA GLU A 511 40.61 -9.84 22.47
C GLU A 511 40.40 -8.33 22.31
N VAL A 512 41.44 -7.58 21.93
CA VAL A 512 41.36 -6.11 21.78
C VAL A 512 41.69 -5.70 20.35
N PHE A 513 40.75 -5.04 19.69
CA PHE A 513 40.94 -4.38 18.41
C PHE A 513 41.13 -2.88 18.62
N PHE A 514 42.34 -2.39 18.39
CA PHE A 514 42.75 -1.00 18.69
C PHE A 514 43.15 -0.20 17.44
N GLU A 515 42.80 -0.69 16.25
CA GLU A 515 43.14 -0.03 14.97
C GLU A 515 42.09 1.00 14.52
N VAL A 516 41.14 1.37 15.39
CA VAL A 516 40.16 2.40 15.06
C VAL A 516 40.82 3.79 15.13
N GLU A 517 40.59 4.57 14.08
CA GLU A 517 41.05 5.96 13.95
C GLU A 517 39.87 6.93 13.99
N ALA A 518 40.15 8.24 14.05
CA ALA A 518 39.13 9.26 13.88
C ALA A 518 38.46 9.10 12.49
N ASP A 519 37.14 9.30 12.40
CA ASP A 519 36.36 9.09 11.17
C ASP A 519 36.53 7.67 10.56
N PRO A 520 36.08 6.62 11.29
CA PRO A 520 36.40 5.24 10.98
C PRO A 520 35.90 4.81 9.60
N THR A 521 36.72 4.04 8.89
CA THR A 521 36.41 3.57 7.54
C THR A 521 35.72 2.20 7.53
N LEU A 522 35.01 1.91 6.44
CA LEU A 522 34.39 0.61 6.23
C LEU A 522 35.43 -0.53 6.17
N SER A 523 36.64 -0.28 5.65
CA SER A 523 37.75 -1.24 5.67
C SER A 523 38.17 -1.65 7.09
N ILE A 524 38.28 -0.70 8.02
CA ILE A 524 38.58 -0.97 9.42
C ILE A 524 37.45 -1.76 10.08
N VAL A 525 36.20 -1.43 9.77
CA VAL A 525 35.02 -2.18 10.24
C VAL A 525 35.04 -3.63 9.76
N ARG A 526 35.33 -3.87 8.47
CA ARG A 526 35.42 -5.24 7.91
C ARG A 526 36.54 -6.04 8.58
N LYS A 527 37.70 -5.41 8.82
CA LYS A 527 38.82 -6.05 9.52
C LYS A 527 38.47 -6.42 10.96
N GLY A 528 37.79 -5.54 11.69
CA GLY A 528 37.29 -5.84 13.03
C GLY A 528 36.26 -6.98 13.03
N ALA A 529 35.33 -6.98 12.08
CA ALA A 529 34.35 -8.05 11.94
C ALA A 529 34.98 -9.41 11.57
N GLU A 530 36.03 -9.43 10.75
CA GLU A 530 36.80 -10.65 10.45
C GLU A 530 37.46 -11.23 11.70
N GLN A 531 38.05 -10.36 12.54
CA GLN A 531 38.61 -10.78 13.82
C GLN A 531 37.51 -11.27 14.78
N MET A 532 36.35 -10.61 14.83
CA MET A 532 35.19 -11.09 15.60
C MET A 532 34.68 -12.45 15.09
N ASN A 533 34.67 -12.70 13.78
CA ASN A 533 34.27 -13.99 13.23
C ASN A 533 35.24 -15.12 13.62
N SER A 534 36.52 -14.80 13.74
CA SER A 534 37.57 -15.72 14.20
C SER A 534 37.49 -15.95 15.72
N PHE A 535 37.37 -14.87 16.49
CA PHE A 535 37.33 -14.91 17.95
C PHE A 535 35.97 -15.36 18.50
N LYS A 536 34.87 -15.20 17.76
CA LYS A 536 33.50 -15.53 18.16
C LYS A 536 33.12 -14.99 19.55
N PRO A 537 33.10 -13.66 19.75
CA PRO A 537 32.70 -13.09 21.01
C PRO A 537 31.21 -13.28 21.28
N ASP A 538 30.85 -13.37 22.55
CA ASP A 538 29.46 -13.32 23.03
C ASP A 538 29.14 -11.94 23.68
N VAL A 539 30.15 -11.08 23.82
CA VAL A 539 29.99 -9.65 24.13
C VAL A 539 31.01 -8.80 23.38
N ILE A 540 30.55 -7.69 22.82
CA ILE A 540 31.38 -6.66 22.20
C ILE A 540 31.37 -5.43 23.12
N ILE A 541 32.55 -4.89 23.42
CA ILE A 541 32.71 -3.71 24.28
C ILE A 541 33.39 -2.62 23.47
N ALA A 542 32.69 -1.53 23.16
CA ALA A 542 33.31 -0.34 22.62
C ALA A 542 33.85 0.54 23.74
N LEU A 543 35.15 0.83 23.72
CA LEU A 543 35.82 1.74 24.64
C LEU A 543 36.30 2.97 23.87
N GLY A 544 35.76 4.14 24.18
CA GLY A 544 36.18 5.40 23.57
C GLY A 544 35.03 6.37 23.36
N GLY A 545 35.04 7.13 22.27
CA GLY A 545 33.94 8.03 21.93
C GLY A 545 33.85 8.30 20.43
N GLY A 546 32.64 8.37 19.88
CA GLY A 546 32.42 8.50 18.44
C GLY A 546 32.99 7.28 17.72
N SER A 547 34.17 7.43 17.12
CA SER A 547 34.77 6.43 16.22
C SER A 547 34.78 5.00 16.75
N PRO A 548 35.28 4.69 17.97
CA PRO A 548 35.30 3.29 18.43
C PRO A 548 33.91 2.70 18.65
N MET A 549 32.95 3.53 19.10
CA MET A 549 31.57 3.08 19.31
C MET A 549 30.84 2.87 17.99
N ASP A 550 30.97 3.80 17.06
CA ASP A 550 30.33 3.73 15.75
C ASP A 550 30.89 2.57 14.92
N ALA A 551 32.21 2.40 14.91
CA ALA A 551 32.86 1.27 14.25
C ALA A 551 32.41 -0.07 14.86
N ALA A 552 32.38 -0.17 16.20
CA ALA A 552 31.97 -1.40 16.88
C ALA A 552 30.51 -1.79 16.61
N LYS A 553 29.59 -0.83 16.57
CA LYS A 553 28.17 -1.09 16.23
C LYS A 553 28.03 -1.70 14.84
N ILE A 554 28.84 -1.28 13.87
CA ILE A 554 28.77 -1.80 12.51
C ILE A 554 29.56 -3.11 12.39
N MET A 555 30.69 -3.26 13.10
CA MET A 555 31.36 -4.55 13.25
C MET A 555 30.40 -5.60 13.83
N TRP A 556 29.56 -5.21 14.79
CA TRP A 556 28.52 -6.05 15.37
C TRP A 556 27.50 -6.49 14.32
N VAL A 557 27.02 -5.58 13.45
CA VAL A 557 26.16 -5.94 12.31
C VAL A 557 26.82 -6.98 11.42
N LEU A 558 28.05 -6.71 10.96
CA LEU A 558 28.75 -7.62 10.04
C LEU A 558 29.14 -8.95 10.71
N TYR A 559 29.29 -8.97 12.02
CA TYR A 559 29.53 -10.18 12.80
C TYR A 559 28.25 -11.03 12.93
N GLU A 560 27.11 -10.42 13.22
CA GLU A 560 25.84 -11.13 13.33
C GLU A 560 25.29 -11.56 11.95
N HIS A 561 25.35 -10.66 10.98
CA HIS A 561 24.72 -10.78 9.66
C HIS A 561 25.74 -10.36 8.56
N PRO A 562 26.75 -11.20 8.25
CA PRO A 562 27.81 -10.88 7.30
C PRO A 562 27.31 -10.67 5.86
N GLU A 563 26.10 -11.12 5.54
CA GLU A 563 25.44 -10.93 4.25
C GLU A 563 24.92 -9.51 4.02
N THR A 564 24.91 -8.65 5.05
CA THR A 564 24.40 -7.28 4.90
C THR A 564 25.26 -6.44 3.96
N HIS A 565 24.62 -5.79 2.99
CA HIS A 565 25.26 -4.80 2.14
C HIS A 565 25.20 -3.43 2.82
N PHE A 566 26.36 -2.81 2.96
CA PHE A 566 26.49 -1.56 3.71
C PHE A 566 25.70 -0.40 3.07
N GLU A 567 25.66 -0.34 1.74
CA GLU A 567 24.90 0.67 0.98
C GLU A 567 23.40 0.66 1.33
N ASP A 568 22.81 -0.53 1.52
CA ASP A 568 21.41 -0.67 1.89
C ASP A 568 21.13 -0.20 3.33
N LEU A 569 22.07 -0.47 4.25
CA LEU A 569 21.97 -0.05 5.66
C LEU A 569 22.10 1.47 5.82
N ALA A 570 22.90 2.09 4.96
CA ALA A 570 23.19 3.52 4.91
C ALA A 570 22.16 4.33 4.12
N LEU A 571 21.16 3.68 3.51
CA LEU A 571 20.12 4.37 2.75
C LEU A 571 19.32 5.33 3.65
N ARG A 572 19.23 6.58 3.19
CA ARG A 572 18.44 7.63 3.84
C ARG A 572 16.96 7.27 3.85
N PHE A 573 16.25 7.73 4.87
CA PHE A 573 14.85 7.42 5.10
C PHE A 573 14.06 8.65 5.56
N MET A 574 12.76 8.65 5.25
CA MET A 574 11.83 9.67 5.71
C MET A 574 11.27 9.37 7.10
N ASP A 575 11.11 8.09 7.46
CA ASP A 575 10.64 7.62 8.77
C ASP A 575 11.38 6.33 9.13
N ILE A 576 12.04 6.30 10.30
CA ILE A 576 12.89 5.19 10.75
C ILE A 576 12.11 3.86 10.87
N ARG A 577 10.78 3.89 11.02
CA ARG A 577 9.95 2.68 11.10
C ARG A 577 9.40 2.22 9.75
N LYS A 578 9.49 3.05 8.71
CA LYS A 578 9.00 2.77 7.35
C LYS A 578 10.15 2.64 6.34
N ARG A 579 11.33 2.26 6.83
CA ARG A 579 12.53 2.10 6.02
C ARG A 579 12.32 1.00 4.97
N ILE A 580 12.94 1.21 3.81
CA ILE A 580 12.99 0.22 2.73
C ILE A 580 13.80 -0.99 3.18
N TYR A 581 14.97 -0.74 3.78
CA TYR A 581 15.79 -1.78 4.40
C TYR A 581 15.55 -1.81 5.91
N LYS A 582 15.02 -2.93 6.40
CA LYS A 582 14.82 -3.17 7.84
C LYS A 582 16.07 -3.85 8.41
N PHE A 583 16.64 -3.27 9.46
CA PHE A 583 17.77 -3.88 10.14
C PHE A 583 17.39 -5.28 10.66
N PRO A 584 18.31 -6.25 10.55
CA PRO A 584 18.09 -7.58 11.09
C PRO A 584 18.00 -7.52 12.62
N LYS A 585 17.49 -8.60 13.21
CA LYS A 585 17.46 -8.71 14.67
C LYS A 585 18.90 -8.85 15.19
N MET A 586 19.32 -7.87 15.98
CA MET A 586 20.64 -7.83 16.63
C MET A 586 20.58 -8.42 18.05
N GLY A 587 21.75 -8.76 18.60
CA GLY A 587 21.88 -9.28 19.97
C GLY A 587 21.68 -10.78 20.09
N VAL A 588 21.85 -11.52 19.00
CA VAL A 588 21.72 -12.99 19.00
C VAL A 588 23.06 -13.67 19.21
N LYS A 589 24.13 -13.18 18.57
CA LYS A 589 25.48 -13.75 18.76
C LYS A 589 26.23 -13.06 19.88
N ALA A 590 26.14 -11.73 19.96
CA ALA A 590 26.82 -10.94 20.98
C ALA A 590 25.96 -9.79 21.49
N LYS A 591 26.12 -9.44 22.77
CA LYS A 591 25.61 -8.15 23.29
C LYS A 591 26.55 -7.03 22.93
N MET A 592 26.02 -5.81 22.78
CA MET A 592 26.82 -4.61 22.55
C MET A 592 26.87 -3.74 23.80
N ILE A 593 28.07 -3.51 24.35
CA ILE A 593 28.29 -2.66 25.52
C ILE A 593 29.14 -1.46 25.12
N ALA A 594 28.75 -0.26 25.55
CA ALA A 594 29.47 0.96 25.27
C ALA A 594 30.05 1.57 26.56
N VAL A 595 31.37 1.78 26.60
CA VAL A 595 32.10 2.45 27.66
C VAL A 595 32.66 3.75 27.10
N THR A 596 32.06 4.87 27.50
CA THR A 596 32.42 6.17 26.93
C THR A 596 33.58 6.83 27.67
N THR A 597 34.55 7.36 26.92
CA THR A 597 35.67 8.17 27.45
C THR A 597 35.69 9.58 26.87
N THR A 598 34.62 9.99 26.17
CA THR A 598 34.51 11.29 25.51
C THR A 598 33.18 11.93 25.86
N SER A 599 33.22 13.13 26.45
CA SER A 599 32.03 13.86 26.89
C SER A 599 31.40 14.71 25.78
N GLY A 600 30.94 14.10 24.69
CA GLY A 600 30.26 14.83 23.61
C GLY A 600 29.40 14.00 22.68
N THR A 601 29.92 12.84 22.26
CA THR A 601 29.32 11.97 21.24
C THR A 601 27.91 11.46 21.55
N GLY A 602 27.63 11.03 22.78
CA GLY A 602 26.36 10.37 23.12
C GLY A 602 26.12 9.01 22.43
N SER A 603 27.03 8.52 21.58
CA SER A 603 26.91 7.25 20.86
C SER A 603 26.68 6.05 21.78
N GLU A 604 27.02 6.14 23.07
CA GLU A 604 26.77 5.09 24.05
C GLU A 604 25.28 4.79 24.28
N VAL A 605 24.38 5.74 23.98
CA VAL A 605 22.93 5.59 24.21
C VAL A 605 22.08 5.73 22.95
N THR A 606 22.69 6.03 21.80
CA THR A 606 21.95 6.37 20.58
C THR A 606 21.99 5.25 19.53
N PRO A 607 21.01 5.22 18.61
CA PRO A 607 21.00 4.31 17.46
C PRO A 607 21.96 4.70 16.33
N PHE A 608 22.70 5.81 16.47
CA PHE A 608 23.53 6.35 15.39
C PHE A 608 24.89 5.68 15.35
N ALA A 609 25.40 5.49 14.14
CA ALA A 609 26.78 5.13 13.87
C ALA A 609 27.21 5.79 12.56
N VAL A 610 28.35 6.49 12.56
CA VAL A 610 28.89 7.14 11.36
C VAL A 610 30.17 6.42 10.94
N VAL A 611 30.23 6.00 9.68
CA VAL A 611 31.46 5.51 9.05
C VAL A 611 31.64 6.10 7.67
N THR A 612 32.90 6.19 7.27
CA THR A 612 33.29 6.66 5.94
C THR A 612 33.49 5.45 5.03
N ASP A 613 32.93 5.49 3.83
CA ASP A 613 33.35 4.58 2.78
C ASP A 613 34.66 5.09 2.17
N ASP A 614 35.72 4.32 2.33
CA ASP A 614 37.05 4.63 1.84
C ASP A 614 37.17 4.57 0.31
N ALA A 615 36.21 3.97 -0.40
CA ALA A 615 36.17 3.98 -1.86
C ALA A 615 35.58 5.28 -2.43
N THR A 616 34.52 5.80 -1.81
CA THR A 616 33.79 6.99 -2.29
C THR A 616 34.14 8.28 -1.54
N GLY A 617 34.74 8.16 -0.35
CA GLY A 617 34.95 9.26 0.59
C GLY A 617 33.67 9.73 1.30
N GLN A 618 32.54 9.08 1.06
CA GLN A 618 31.25 9.50 1.62
C GLN A 618 31.11 9.02 3.08
N LYS A 619 30.76 9.94 3.99
CA LYS A 619 30.30 9.59 5.34
C LYS A 619 28.84 9.16 5.34
N TYR A 620 28.59 7.96 5.82
CA TYR A 620 27.27 7.37 5.93
C TYR A 620 26.82 7.36 7.40
N PRO A 621 25.87 8.24 7.79
CA PRO A 621 25.23 8.14 9.09
C PRO A 621 24.15 7.06 9.04
N LEU A 622 24.37 5.95 9.74
CA LEU A 622 23.35 4.91 9.94
C LEU A 622 22.58 5.23 11.22
N ALA A 623 21.28 4.96 11.19
CA ALA A 623 20.41 5.13 12.34
C ALA A 623 19.39 4.00 12.42
N ASP A 624 19.54 3.11 13.38
CA ASP A 624 18.53 2.10 13.73
C ASP A 624 18.61 1.72 15.21
N TYR A 625 17.48 1.56 15.89
CA TYR A 625 17.46 1.12 17.29
C TYR A 625 17.97 -0.31 17.49
N ALA A 626 18.10 -1.08 16.42
CA ALA A 626 18.83 -2.34 16.44
C ALA A 626 20.33 -2.15 16.76
N LEU A 627 20.90 -0.96 16.53
CA LEU A 627 22.30 -0.61 16.83
C LEU A 627 22.49 0.02 18.21
N THR A 628 21.42 0.27 18.96
CA THR A 628 21.52 0.81 20.31
C THR A 628 22.27 -0.18 21.19
N PRO A 629 23.32 0.24 21.92
CA PRO A 629 24.01 -0.65 22.86
C PRO A 629 23.01 -1.25 23.86
N ASP A 630 23.21 -2.52 24.24
CA ASP A 630 22.42 -3.16 25.29
C ASP A 630 22.69 -2.54 26.66
N MET A 631 23.93 -2.11 26.88
CA MET A 631 24.40 -1.47 28.11
C MET A 631 25.33 -0.28 27.80
N ALA A 632 25.12 0.83 28.49
CA ALA A 632 25.99 2.00 28.47
C ALA A 632 26.66 2.20 29.84
N ILE A 633 27.97 2.45 29.84
CA ILE A 633 28.78 2.70 31.03
C ILE A 633 29.46 4.07 30.87
N VAL A 634 29.12 4.98 31.76
CA VAL A 634 29.53 6.40 31.76
C VAL A 634 30.34 6.67 33.04
N ASP A 635 31.53 6.08 33.12
CA ASP A 635 32.42 6.24 34.27
C ASP A 635 33.27 7.50 34.13
N ALA A 636 33.00 8.50 34.98
CA ALA A 636 33.70 9.77 34.93
C ALA A 636 35.20 9.68 35.27
N ASN A 637 35.70 8.58 35.83
CA ASN A 637 37.14 8.40 36.01
C ASN A 637 37.90 8.37 34.67
N LEU A 638 37.26 7.94 33.59
CA LEU A 638 37.89 7.79 32.27
C LEU A 638 38.09 9.14 31.56
N VAL A 639 37.45 10.21 32.02
CA VAL A 639 37.47 11.53 31.37
C VAL A 639 38.33 12.57 32.10
N MET A 640 38.90 12.23 33.27
CA MET A 640 39.60 13.19 34.13
C MET A 640 40.82 13.81 33.46
N ASN A 641 41.53 13.02 32.65
CA ASN A 641 42.77 13.42 31.99
C ASN A 641 42.60 13.83 30.51
N MET A 642 41.36 13.98 30.03
CA MET A 642 41.14 14.40 28.64
C MET A 642 41.72 15.81 28.39
N PRO A 643 42.33 16.04 27.21
CA PRO A 643 42.88 17.34 26.86
C PRO A 643 41.80 18.42 26.78
N LYS A 644 42.23 19.69 26.91
CA LYS A 644 41.34 20.86 26.88
C LYS A 644 40.52 20.93 25.60
N SER A 645 41.13 20.67 24.44
CA SER A 645 40.45 20.68 23.14
C SER A 645 39.30 19.68 23.09
N LEU A 646 39.54 18.42 23.50
CA LEU A 646 38.50 17.39 23.51
C LEU A 646 37.37 17.71 24.51
N CYS A 647 37.71 18.32 25.65
CA CYS A 647 36.70 18.81 26.60
C CYS A 647 35.83 19.92 25.99
N ALA A 648 36.43 20.87 25.27
CA ALA A 648 35.72 21.97 24.65
C ALA A 648 34.83 21.48 23.50
N TYR A 649 35.39 20.72 22.56
CA TYR A 649 34.67 20.23 21.39
C TYR A 649 33.55 19.29 21.79
N GLY A 650 33.82 18.32 22.67
CA GLY A 650 32.78 17.40 23.15
C GLY A 650 31.68 18.11 23.94
N GLY A 651 32.04 19.03 24.84
CA GLY A 651 31.04 19.76 25.63
C GLY A 651 30.13 20.64 24.77
N LEU A 652 30.67 21.31 23.75
CA LEU A 652 29.90 22.14 22.82
C LEU A 652 29.10 21.32 21.81
N ASP A 653 29.59 20.14 21.44
CA ASP A 653 28.83 19.16 20.70
C ASP A 653 27.56 18.76 21.46
N ALA A 654 27.71 18.40 22.74
CA ALA A 654 26.59 18.10 23.62
C ALA A 654 25.62 19.29 23.81
N VAL A 655 26.11 20.53 23.77
CA VAL A 655 25.24 21.72 23.75
C VAL A 655 24.40 21.73 22.47
N THR A 656 25.01 21.53 21.32
CA THR A 656 24.30 21.46 20.03
C THR A 656 23.31 20.30 19.97
N HIS A 657 23.71 19.10 20.43
CA HIS A 657 22.83 17.93 20.55
C HIS A 657 21.54 18.28 21.29
N ALA A 658 21.65 18.91 22.46
CA ALA A 658 20.48 19.26 23.26
C ALA A 658 19.66 20.42 22.66
N LEU A 659 20.31 21.43 22.07
CA LEU A 659 19.62 22.53 21.39
C LEU A 659 18.78 22.01 20.22
N GLU A 660 19.36 21.19 19.36
CA GLU A 660 18.67 20.63 18.19
C GLU A 660 17.62 19.60 18.57
N ALA A 661 17.90 18.72 19.55
CA ALA A 661 16.91 17.78 20.04
C ALA A 661 15.68 18.49 20.65
N TYR A 662 15.89 19.56 21.42
CA TYR A 662 14.77 20.31 21.99
C TYR A 662 13.99 21.06 20.91
N VAL A 663 14.60 21.53 19.83
CA VAL A 663 13.89 22.31 18.79
C VAL A 663 13.37 21.45 17.63
N SER A 664 13.76 20.17 17.57
CA SER A 664 13.39 19.20 16.54
C SER A 664 11.89 19.04 16.37
N VAL A 665 11.45 18.64 15.18
CA VAL A 665 10.03 18.26 14.96
C VAL A 665 9.65 16.94 15.63
N LEU A 666 10.63 16.11 16.01
CA LEU A 666 10.41 14.86 16.75
C LEU A 666 10.55 15.06 18.27
N ALA A 667 10.76 16.30 18.72
CA ALA A 667 10.79 16.65 20.13
C ALA A 667 9.50 16.23 20.83
N ASN A 668 9.65 15.77 22.07
CA ASN A 668 8.55 15.30 22.90
C ASN A 668 8.91 15.47 24.38
N GLU A 669 7.91 15.33 25.24
CA GLU A 669 8.01 15.63 26.67
C GLU A 669 9.05 14.75 27.38
N TYR A 670 9.36 13.55 26.84
CA TYR A 670 10.39 12.67 27.40
C TYR A 670 11.80 13.14 27.03
N SER A 671 12.03 13.59 25.79
CA SER A 671 13.34 14.10 25.35
C SER A 671 13.62 15.52 25.85
N ASP A 672 12.58 16.34 25.98
CA ASP A 672 12.69 17.78 26.26
C ASP A 672 13.32 18.08 27.62
N GLY A 673 12.84 17.41 28.67
CA GLY A 673 13.40 17.58 30.01
C GLY A 673 14.87 17.18 30.11
N GLN A 674 15.27 16.13 29.37
CA GLN A 674 16.66 15.67 29.32
C GLN A 674 17.54 16.69 28.59
N ALA A 675 17.10 17.20 27.44
CA ALA A 675 17.82 18.23 26.71
C ALA A 675 18.07 19.50 27.56
N LEU A 676 17.04 19.99 28.26
CA LEU A 676 17.16 21.15 29.14
C LEU A 676 18.14 20.90 30.31
N GLN A 677 18.04 19.72 30.94
CA GLN A 677 18.93 19.36 32.05
C GLN A 677 20.39 19.22 31.59
N ALA A 678 20.63 18.68 30.40
CA ALA A 678 21.96 18.65 29.80
C ALA A 678 22.51 20.07 29.59
N LEU A 679 21.74 20.97 28.96
CA LEU A 679 22.15 22.35 28.72
C LEU A 679 22.45 23.10 30.01
N LYS A 680 21.64 22.90 31.06
CA LYS A 680 21.87 23.52 32.37
C LYS A 680 23.19 23.08 32.98
N LEU A 681 23.48 21.77 32.99
CA LEU A 681 24.74 21.23 33.50
C LEU A 681 25.94 21.71 32.67
N LEU A 682 25.81 21.77 31.35
CA LEU A 682 26.88 22.25 30.46
C LEU A 682 27.16 23.73 30.72
N LYS A 683 26.13 24.57 30.88
CA LYS A 683 26.31 25.98 31.26
C LYS A 683 27.04 26.16 32.59
N GLU A 684 26.70 25.36 33.61
CA GLU A 684 27.26 25.50 34.95
C GLU A 684 28.69 24.93 35.07
N TYR A 685 28.98 23.80 34.40
CA TYR A 685 30.19 23.01 34.70
C TYR A 685 31.19 22.92 33.54
N LEU A 686 30.80 23.17 32.28
CA LEU A 686 31.73 23.05 31.14
C LEU A 686 32.94 23.99 31.23
N PRO A 687 32.78 25.28 31.58
CA PRO A 687 33.93 26.18 31.70
C PRO A 687 34.94 25.73 32.76
N ALA A 688 34.45 25.29 33.92
CA ALA A 688 35.30 24.78 35.00
C ALA A 688 36.00 23.45 34.60
N SER A 689 35.29 22.56 33.91
CA SER A 689 35.85 21.30 33.39
C SER A 689 37.00 21.54 32.40
N TYR A 690 36.89 22.59 31.58
CA TYR A 690 37.93 23.01 30.64
C TYR A 690 39.12 23.67 31.33
N ARG A 691 38.88 24.66 32.18
CA ARG A 691 39.94 25.45 32.83
C ARG A 691 40.72 24.64 33.86
N ASP A 692 39.99 23.94 34.73
CA ASP A 692 40.53 23.31 35.94
C ASP A 692 40.80 21.80 35.72
N GLY A 693 40.15 21.17 34.73
CA GLY A 693 40.40 19.78 34.35
C GLY A 693 40.19 18.80 35.52
N ALA A 694 41.11 17.85 35.69
CA ALA A 694 41.10 16.89 36.80
C ALA A 694 41.09 17.53 38.20
N LYS A 695 41.50 18.81 38.33
CA LYS A 695 41.45 19.53 39.63
C LYS A 695 40.02 19.84 40.06
N ASN A 696 39.06 19.81 39.12
CA ASN A 696 37.64 19.92 39.41
C ASN A 696 36.90 18.68 38.88
N PRO A 697 37.00 17.53 39.60
CA PRO A 697 36.41 16.27 39.15
C PRO A 697 34.88 16.32 39.12
N VAL A 698 34.25 17.18 39.94
CA VAL A 698 32.80 17.38 39.93
C VAL A 698 32.37 17.96 38.58
N ALA A 699 33.05 19.01 38.11
CA ALA A 699 32.74 19.60 36.82
C ALA A 699 32.91 18.59 35.66
N ARG A 700 34.03 17.85 35.66
CA ARG A 700 34.30 16.79 34.67
C ARG A 700 33.21 15.73 34.63
N GLU A 701 32.78 15.25 35.80
CA GLU A 701 31.70 14.26 35.90
C GLU A 701 30.35 14.81 35.43
N ARG A 702 30.01 16.06 35.79
CA ARG A 702 28.72 16.65 35.38
C ARG A 702 28.65 16.87 33.87
N VAL A 703 29.73 17.33 33.24
CA VAL A 703 29.82 17.46 31.78
C VAL A 703 29.69 16.10 31.10
N HIS A 704 30.34 15.06 31.63
CA HIS A 704 30.25 13.72 31.05
C HIS A 704 28.83 13.16 31.08
N ASN A 705 28.15 13.29 32.22
CA ASN A 705 26.75 12.89 32.34
C ASN A 705 25.83 13.74 31.46
N ALA A 706 26.06 15.06 31.38
CA ALA A 706 25.26 15.96 30.56
C ALA A 706 25.34 15.59 29.06
N ALA A 707 26.52 15.19 28.58
CA ALA A 707 26.69 14.71 27.21
C ALA A 707 25.87 13.45 26.93
N THR A 708 25.88 12.46 27.83
CA THR A 708 25.03 11.27 27.69
C THR A 708 23.55 11.62 27.78
N ILE A 709 23.15 12.54 28.65
CA ILE A 709 21.77 13.02 28.77
C ILE A 709 21.30 13.68 27.47
N ALA A 710 22.15 14.47 26.81
CA ALA A 710 21.88 14.98 25.47
C ALA A 710 21.70 13.83 24.47
N GLY A 711 22.55 12.79 24.57
CA GLY A 711 22.41 11.49 23.90
C GLY A 711 21.01 10.88 24.02
N ILE A 712 20.48 10.79 25.24
CA ILE A 712 19.12 10.30 25.51
C ILE A 712 18.05 11.12 24.77
N ALA A 713 18.24 12.44 24.69
CA ALA A 713 17.31 13.33 23.99
C ALA A 713 17.37 13.10 22.47
N PHE A 714 18.55 13.28 21.84
CA PHE A 714 18.65 13.18 20.38
C PHE A 714 18.57 11.74 19.86
N ALA A 715 18.80 10.73 20.70
CA ALA A 715 18.50 9.35 20.35
C ALA A 715 17.05 9.17 19.95
N ASN A 716 16.12 10.04 20.40
CA ASN A 716 14.68 9.92 20.17
C ASN A 716 14.10 11.10 19.38
N ALA A 717 14.61 12.32 19.62
CA ALA A 717 14.21 13.52 18.90
C ALA A 717 15.05 13.79 17.64
N PHE A 718 16.10 12.99 17.40
CA PHE A 718 17.07 13.19 16.32
C PHE A 718 17.76 14.56 16.41
N LEU A 719 18.65 14.82 15.46
CA LEU A 719 19.41 16.05 15.34
C LEU A 719 18.86 16.92 14.21
N GLY A 720 19.40 18.12 14.06
CA GLY A 720 18.98 19.07 13.04
C GLY A 720 20.04 19.31 12.00
N VAL A 721 19.92 20.46 11.34
CA VAL A 721 20.75 20.79 10.19
C VAL A 721 22.17 21.24 10.57
N CYS A 722 22.43 21.59 11.84
CA CYS A 722 23.78 21.86 12.31
C CYS A 722 24.65 20.62 12.11
N HIS A 723 24.17 19.45 12.54
CA HIS A 723 24.86 18.18 12.35
C HIS A 723 24.98 17.79 10.89
N SER A 724 23.91 17.96 10.10
CA SER A 724 23.94 17.69 8.66
C SER A 724 25.08 18.42 7.96
N MET A 725 25.25 19.72 8.25
CA MET A 725 26.34 20.54 7.68
C MET A 725 27.70 20.19 8.31
N ALA A 726 27.75 19.97 9.63
CA ALA A 726 29.00 19.66 10.33
C ALA A 726 29.60 18.31 9.90
N HIS A 727 28.79 17.30 9.59
CA HIS A 727 29.27 16.03 9.04
C HIS A 727 30.05 16.26 7.75
N LYS A 728 29.52 17.08 6.83
CA LYS A 728 30.15 17.33 5.54
C LYS A 728 31.36 18.25 5.67
N LEU A 729 31.27 19.28 6.51
CA LEU A 729 32.38 20.19 6.80
C LEU A 729 33.58 19.45 7.42
N GLY A 730 33.32 18.58 8.40
CA GLY A 730 34.35 17.77 9.04
C GLY A 730 34.94 16.71 8.11
N SER A 731 34.14 16.16 7.19
CA SER A 731 34.63 15.21 6.18
C SER A 731 35.57 15.86 5.16
N GLU A 732 35.21 17.04 4.66
CA GLU A 732 35.95 17.70 3.57
C GLU A 732 37.22 18.41 4.08
N PHE A 733 37.16 19.05 5.25
CA PHE A 733 38.25 19.89 5.76
C PHE A 733 38.92 19.32 7.02
N HIS A 734 38.56 18.09 7.41
CA HIS A 734 39.09 17.42 8.62
C HIS A 734 38.92 18.25 9.91
N ILE A 735 37.88 19.10 9.94
CA ILE A 735 37.51 19.85 11.14
C ILE A 735 36.86 18.89 12.15
N PRO A 736 37.32 18.85 13.42
CA PRO A 736 36.69 18.03 14.44
C PRO A 736 35.19 18.33 14.60
N HIS A 737 34.38 17.28 14.79
CA HIS A 737 32.92 17.38 14.79
C HIS A 737 32.35 18.48 15.71
N GLY A 738 32.73 18.45 17.00
CA GLY A 738 32.28 19.46 17.97
C GLY A 738 32.75 20.89 17.67
N LEU A 739 33.88 21.05 16.96
CA LEU A 739 34.34 22.35 16.49
C LEU A 739 33.47 22.87 15.34
N ALA A 740 33.13 22.00 14.36
CA ALA A 740 32.21 22.35 13.29
C ALA A 740 30.83 22.75 13.83
N ASN A 741 30.27 21.96 14.75
CA ASN A 741 28.99 22.26 15.41
C ASN A 741 29.04 23.61 16.14
N ALA A 742 30.10 23.88 16.91
CA ALA A 742 30.26 25.14 17.64
C ALA A 742 30.29 26.38 16.74
N MET A 743 30.89 26.28 15.55
CA MET A 743 30.92 27.39 14.59
C MET A 743 29.54 27.62 13.96
N LEU A 744 28.79 26.55 13.64
CA LEU A 744 27.52 26.62 12.92
C LEU A 744 26.32 27.01 13.79
N ILE A 745 26.27 26.53 15.04
CA ILE A 745 25.02 26.52 15.83
C ILE A 745 24.40 27.91 16.04
N ALA A 746 25.21 28.96 16.19
CA ALA A 746 24.69 30.32 16.36
C ALA A 746 23.91 30.80 15.12
N ASN A 747 24.40 30.49 13.91
CA ASN A 747 23.71 30.83 12.66
C ASN A 747 22.53 29.90 12.39
N VAL A 748 22.62 28.62 12.76
CA VAL A 748 21.49 27.67 12.67
C VAL A 748 20.34 28.08 13.60
N ILE A 749 20.62 28.56 14.81
CA ILE A 749 19.60 29.12 15.70
C ILE A 749 18.91 30.31 15.01
N ARG A 750 19.66 31.26 14.45
CA ARG A 750 19.08 32.42 13.72
C ARG A 750 18.21 31.97 12.55
N TYR A 751 18.66 30.97 11.80
CA TYR A 751 17.93 30.39 10.66
C TYR A 751 16.61 29.72 11.06
N ASN A 752 16.65 28.88 12.09
CA ASN A 752 15.48 28.15 12.59
C ASN A 752 14.53 29.05 13.41
N ALA A 753 15.03 30.10 14.07
CA ALA A 753 14.25 31.00 14.92
C ALA A 753 13.41 32.03 14.12
N ASN A 754 12.83 31.59 13.01
CA ASN A 754 11.86 32.33 12.21
C ASN A 754 10.50 31.62 12.26
N ASP A 755 9.45 32.34 12.66
CA ASP A 755 8.08 31.80 12.71
C ASP A 755 7.40 31.74 11.34
N ASN A 756 7.99 32.39 10.32
CA ASN A 756 7.54 32.41 8.93
C ASN A 756 8.63 31.84 8.00
N PRO A 757 9.08 30.59 8.18
CA PRO A 757 10.12 30.02 7.34
C PRO A 757 9.61 29.78 5.92
N THR A 758 10.52 29.72 4.95
CA THR A 758 10.24 29.35 3.55
C THR A 758 9.57 27.98 3.40
N LYS A 759 9.92 27.04 4.28
CA LYS A 759 9.41 25.67 4.34
C LYS A 759 9.32 25.17 5.79
N GLN A 760 8.47 24.18 6.00
CA GLN A 760 8.27 23.48 7.26
C GLN A 760 8.37 21.98 7.03
N THR A 761 8.97 21.26 7.97
CA THR A 761 9.00 19.80 7.93
C THR A 761 7.60 19.25 8.19
N ALA A 762 7.13 18.37 7.30
CA ALA A 762 5.79 17.81 7.36
C ALA A 762 5.71 16.69 8.42
N PHE A 763 5.41 17.08 9.67
CA PHE A 763 5.25 16.15 10.78
C PHE A 763 3.98 16.47 11.57
N SER A 764 3.13 15.47 11.84
CA SER A 764 1.78 15.66 12.36
C SER A 764 1.69 16.35 13.73
N GLN A 765 2.67 16.10 14.61
CA GLN A 765 2.79 16.76 15.91
C GLN A 765 3.32 18.19 15.81
N TYR A 766 4.05 18.50 14.74
CA TYR A 766 4.61 19.82 14.51
C TYR A 766 3.58 20.70 13.81
N ASP A 767 2.66 21.24 14.61
CA ASP A 767 1.47 21.96 14.15
C ASP A 767 1.78 23.24 13.34
N ARG A 768 2.81 23.99 13.71
CA ARG A 768 3.31 25.22 13.09
C ARG A 768 4.77 25.45 13.52
N PRO A 769 5.49 26.43 12.96
CA PRO A 769 6.83 26.78 13.42
C PRO A 769 6.80 27.21 14.90
N GLN A 770 7.56 26.51 15.74
CA GLN A 770 7.70 26.80 17.17
C GLN A 770 9.15 27.06 17.57
N ALA A 771 10.11 26.88 16.66
CA ALA A 771 11.52 26.93 16.96
C ALA A 771 11.96 28.23 17.66
N ARG A 772 11.43 29.39 17.24
CA ARG A 772 11.69 30.68 17.88
C ARG A 772 11.25 30.69 19.36
N ARG A 773 10.05 30.19 19.65
CA ARG A 773 9.54 30.07 21.02
C ARG A 773 10.37 29.07 21.83
N ARG A 774 10.66 27.90 21.25
CA ARG A 774 11.40 26.81 21.91
C ARG A 774 12.83 27.21 22.27
N TYR A 775 13.54 27.96 21.42
CA TYR A 775 14.84 28.54 21.80
C TYR A 775 14.75 29.57 22.93
N ALA A 776 13.66 30.34 23.01
CA ALA A 776 13.46 31.27 24.12
C ALA A 776 13.16 30.56 25.45
N GLU A 777 12.45 29.42 25.41
CA GLU A 777 12.23 28.56 26.58
C GLU A 777 13.55 28.02 27.14
N ILE A 778 14.50 27.68 26.25
CA ILE A 778 15.86 27.30 26.65
C ILE A 778 16.55 28.46 27.40
N ALA A 779 16.49 29.67 26.85
CA ALA A 779 17.10 30.84 27.50
C ALA A 779 16.51 31.12 28.89
N ASP A 780 15.19 30.95 29.05
CA ASP A 780 14.52 31.04 30.35
C ASP A 780 15.01 29.95 31.32
N HIS A 781 15.07 28.70 30.86
CA HIS A 781 15.51 27.57 31.68
C HIS A 781 16.95 27.74 32.18
N LEU A 782 17.82 28.32 31.36
CA LEU A 782 19.22 28.57 31.69
C LEU A 782 19.43 29.82 32.57
N GLY A 783 18.36 30.56 32.87
CA GLY A 783 18.43 31.81 33.65
C GLY A 783 19.17 32.93 32.91
N LEU A 784 19.12 32.94 31.58
CA LEU A 784 19.73 34.00 30.76
C LEU A 784 18.82 35.22 30.61
N SER A 785 17.51 35.01 30.66
CA SER A 785 16.50 36.05 30.47
C SER A 785 16.11 36.74 31.79
N ALA A 786 15.51 37.91 31.65
CA ALA A 786 14.87 38.65 32.73
C ALA A 786 13.36 38.71 32.53
N ALA A 787 12.61 38.96 33.61
CA ALA A 787 11.17 39.18 33.53
C ALA A 787 10.86 40.34 32.59
N GLY A 788 9.99 40.11 31.59
CA GLY A 788 9.59 41.10 30.59
C GLY A 788 10.38 41.07 29.27
N ASP A 789 11.42 40.25 29.14
CA ASP A 789 12.12 40.08 27.85
C ASP A 789 11.19 39.53 26.77
N ARG A 790 11.24 40.11 25.56
CA ARG A 790 10.58 39.57 24.37
C ARG A 790 11.33 38.32 23.88
N THR A 791 10.63 37.41 23.19
CA THR A 791 11.20 36.19 22.60
C THR A 791 12.49 36.45 21.81
N ALA A 792 12.52 37.51 21.01
CA ALA A 792 13.72 37.91 20.27
C ALA A 792 14.92 38.20 21.17
N GLN A 793 14.71 38.95 22.26
CA GLN A 793 15.76 39.32 23.21
C GLN A 793 16.29 38.09 23.94
N LYS A 794 15.41 37.13 24.25
CA LYS A 794 15.80 35.84 24.86
C LYS A 794 16.73 35.04 23.95
N ILE A 795 16.43 34.99 22.66
CA ILE A 795 17.29 34.34 21.66
C ILE A 795 18.64 35.07 21.54
N GLU A 796 18.66 36.40 21.47
CA GLU A 796 19.93 37.15 21.46
C GLU A 796 20.78 36.89 22.71
N LYS A 797 20.15 36.75 23.89
CA LYS A 797 20.86 36.38 25.12
C LYS A 797 21.38 34.93 25.10
N LEU A 798 20.66 34.01 24.47
CA LEU A 798 21.13 32.64 24.23
C LEU A 798 22.35 32.63 23.30
N LEU A 799 22.27 33.36 22.18
CA LEU A 799 23.37 33.51 21.23
C LEU A 799 24.59 34.16 21.89
N LYS A 800 24.38 35.20 22.69
CA LYS A 800 25.44 35.83 23.47
C LYS A 800 26.12 34.87 24.43
N TRP A 801 25.37 34.05 25.17
CA TRP A 801 25.94 33.02 26.03
C TRP A 801 26.77 32.00 25.23
N LEU A 802 26.28 31.58 24.05
CA LEU A 802 27.04 30.71 23.15
C LEU A 802 28.36 31.35 22.71
N ASP A 803 28.36 32.63 22.34
CA ASP A 803 29.58 33.35 21.93
C ASP A 803 30.57 33.52 23.09
N GLU A 804 30.09 33.80 24.31
CA GLU A 804 30.89 33.88 25.53
C GLU A 804 31.54 32.54 25.87
N ILE A 805 30.76 31.45 25.91
CA ILE A 805 31.29 30.12 26.26
C ILE A 805 32.25 29.61 25.18
N LYS A 806 31.97 29.84 23.88
CA LYS A 806 32.91 29.51 22.79
C LYS A 806 34.23 30.23 22.96
N THR A 807 34.20 31.52 23.30
CA THR A 807 35.41 32.32 23.52
C THR A 807 36.20 31.82 24.73
N GLU A 808 35.54 31.54 25.86
CA GLU A 808 36.18 31.00 27.07
C GLU A 808 36.86 29.64 26.83
N LEU A 809 36.26 28.81 25.95
CA LEU A 809 36.78 27.50 25.58
C LEU A 809 37.83 27.54 24.45
N GLY A 810 38.14 28.73 23.91
CA GLY A 810 39.14 28.92 22.86
C GLY A 810 38.70 28.43 21.47
N ILE A 811 37.40 28.52 21.18
CA ILE A 811 36.84 28.19 19.85
C ILE A 811 37.03 29.37 18.90
N PRO A 812 37.53 29.15 17.67
CA PRO A 812 37.63 30.20 16.65
C PRO A 812 36.25 30.78 16.29
N ALA A 813 36.22 32.05 15.88
CA ALA A 813 34.97 32.74 15.56
C ALA A 813 34.36 32.32 14.21
N SER A 814 35.17 31.74 13.32
CA SER A 814 34.77 31.41 11.95
C SER A 814 35.51 30.18 11.40
N ILE A 815 35.01 29.59 10.31
CA ILE A 815 35.68 28.46 9.63
C ILE A 815 37.03 28.91 9.05
N ARG A 816 37.12 30.17 8.59
CA ARG A 816 38.38 30.78 8.14
C ARG A 816 39.43 30.80 9.27
N ASP A 817 39.03 31.22 10.47
CA ASP A 817 39.92 31.25 11.64
C ASP A 817 40.27 29.86 12.16
N ALA A 818 39.50 28.84 11.80
CA ALA A 818 39.81 27.43 12.06
C ALA A 818 40.85 26.85 11.07
N GLY A 819 41.32 27.63 10.10
CA GLY A 819 42.42 27.27 9.21
C GLY A 819 42.02 26.74 7.84
N VAL A 820 40.75 26.89 7.42
CA VAL A 820 40.30 26.48 6.07
C VAL A 820 40.58 27.59 5.05
N PRO A 821 41.29 27.30 3.93
CA PRO A 821 41.52 28.27 2.87
C PRO A 821 40.23 28.64 2.10
N GLU A 822 40.10 29.92 1.74
CA GLU A 822 38.90 30.45 1.08
C GLU A 822 38.63 29.83 -0.28
N VAL A 823 39.70 29.63 -1.06
CA VAL A 823 39.61 29.02 -2.39
C VAL A 823 39.04 27.60 -2.30
N ASP A 824 39.49 26.83 -1.32
CA ASP A 824 39.04 25.44 -1.14
C ASP A 824 37.60 25.39 -0.63
N PHE A 825 37.24 26.30 0.29
CA PHE A 825 35.88 26.41 0.80
C PHE A 825 34.88 26.78 -0.30
N LEU A 826 35.14 27.85 -1.05
CA LEU A 826 34.26 28.32 -2.11
C LEU A 826 34.10 27.30 -3.24
N ALA A 827 35.15 26.51 -3.52
CA ALA A 827 35.09 25.44 -4.51
C ALA A 827 34.17 24.27 -4.10
N LYS A 828 33.91 24.09 -2.81
CA LYS A 828 33.19 22.91 -2.27
C LYS A 828 31.84 23.24 -1.64
N VAL A 829 31.58 24.49 -1.27
CA VAL A 829 30.37 24.89 -0.52
C VAL A 829 29.05 24.47 -1.18
N ASP A 830 28.97 24.48 -2.52
CA ASP A 830 27.79 24.02 -3.25
C ASP A 830 27.53 22.52 -3.00
N LYS A 831 28.56 21.68 -3.18
CA LYS A 831 28.46 20.24 -2.94
C LYS A 831 28.17 19.93 -1.47
N LEU A 832 28.81 20.64 -0.55
CA LEU A 832 28.57 20.50 0.89
C LEU A 832 27.12 20.81 1.26
N SER A 833 26.52 21.84 0.65
CA SER A 833 25.14 22.23 0.91
C SER A 833 24.12 21.21 0.39
N GLU A 834 24.39 20.61 -0.77
CA GLU A 834 23.57 19.52 -1.33
C GLU A 834 23.67 18.25 -0.46
N ASP A 835 24.89 17.86 -0.10
CA ASP A 835 25.10 16.66 0.73
C ASP A 835 24.56 16.83 2.14
N ALA A 836 24.60 18.05 2.70
CA ALA A 836 23.97 18.35 3.98
C ALA A 836 22.45 18.26 3.90
N PHE A 837 21.84 18.75 2.81
CA PHE A 837 20.40 18.59 2.60
C PHE A 837 20.00 17.11 2.54
N ASP A 838 20.83 16.28 1.89
CA ASP A 838 20.65 14.83 1.75
C ASP A 838 21.07 14.01 3.00
N ASP A 839 21.51 14.66 4.08
CA ASP A 839 21.85 13.98 5.34
C ASP A 839 20.59 13.59 6.14
N GLN A 840 20.64 12.44 6.81
CA GLN A 840 19.54 11.91 7.63
C GLN A 840 19.12 12.83 8.78
N CYS A 841 20.03 13.67 9.29
CA CYS A 841 19.72 14.61 10.36
C CYS A 841 18.79 15.75 9.88
N THR A 842 18.84 16.13 8.60
CA THR A 842 18.06 17.25 8.06
C THR A 842 16.56 17.02 8.18
N GLY A 843 16.10 15.77 8.07
CA GLY A 843 14.69 15.41 8.10
C GLY A 843 13.96 15.73 9.41
N ALA A 844 14.69 15.96 10.51
CA ALA A 844 14.11 16.33 11.80
C ALA A 844 14.22 17.83 12.14
N ASN A 845 14.89 18.62 11.30
CA ASN A 845 15.02 20.06 11.52
C ASN A 845 13.64 20.77 11.37
N PRO A 846 13.27 21.73 12.22
CA PRO A 846 11.95 22.40 12.17
C PRO A 846 11.68 23.18 10.87
N ARG A 847 12.72 23.79 10.31
CA ARG A 847 12.70 24.43 9.00
C ARG A 847 13.29 23.46 7.99
N TYR A 848 12.49 22.90 7.10
CA TYR A 848 13.01 21.99 6.07
C TYR A 848 13.83 22.80 5.07
N PRO A 849 15.16 22.65 5.03
CA PRO A 849 15.98 23.67 4.41
C PRO A 849 15.98 23.61 2.89
N LEU A 850 16.18 24.76 2.26
CA LEU A 850 16.60 24.80 0.85
C LEU A 850 18.12 24.73 0.77
N ILE A 851 18.65 24.08 -0.27
CA ILE A 851 20.11 23.98 -0.51
C ILE A 851 20.76 25.37 -0.51
N ALA A 852 20.12 26.35 -1.15
CA ALA A 852 20.60 27.74 -1.18
C ALA A 852 20.68 28.40 0.21
N GLU A 853 19.77 28.04 1.12
CA GLU A 853 19.78 28.57 2.49
C GLU A 853 20.92 27.94 3.31
N LEU A 854 21.16 26.64 3.14
CA LEU A 854 22.31 25.97 3.78
C LEU A 854 23.63 26.54 3.29
N LYS A 855 23.75 26.75 1.97
CA LYS A 855 24.90 27.45 1.38
C LYS A 855 25.12 28.81 2.03
N GLN A 856 24.05 29.59 2.22
CA GLN A 856 24.17 30.91 2.84
C GLN A 856 24.66 30.82 4.29
N ILE A 857 24.11 29.91 5.10
CA ILE A 857 24.57 29.70 6.48
C ILE A 857 26.05 29.29 6.51
N LEU A 858 26.47 28.39 5.62
CA LEU A 858 27.86 27.97 5.48
C LEU A 858 28.77 29.15 5.14
N MET A 859 28.38 29.98 4.17
CA MET A 859 29.11 31.20 3.78
C MET A 859 29.22 32.19 4.94
N ASP A 860 28.13 32.48 5.63
CA ASP A 860 28.12 33.40 6.77
C ASP A 860 29.03 32.89 7.89
N THR A 861 29.00 31.58 8.15
CA THR A 861 29.86 30.96 9.17
C THR A 861 31.34 30.97 8.76
N TYR A 862 31.64 30.88 7.47
CA TYR A 862 33.02 30.99 6.97
C TYR A 862 33.64 32.36 7.23
N TYR A 863 32.88 33.44 7.00
CA TYR A 863 33.35 34.81 7.23
C TYR A 863 33.10 35.35 8.64
N GLY A 864 32.45 34.56 9.52
CA GLY A 864 32.08 35.02 10.87
C GLY A 864 30.92 36.01 10.89
N HIS A 865 30.08 36.02 9.85
CA HIS A 865 28.87 36.82 9.76
C HIS A 865 27.70 36.16 10.48
N ALA A 866 26.78 36.99 10.98
CA ALA A 866 25.50 36.52 11.50
C ALA A 866 24.53 36.27 10.33
N PHE A 867 23.93 35.09 10.27
CA PHE A 867 22.89 34.79 9.28
C PHE A 867 21.73 35.79 9.42
N SER A 868 21.43 36.48 8.32
CA SER A 868 20.22 37.26 8.17
C SER A 868 19.52 36.79 6.91
N GLU A 869 18.22 36.50 7.02
CA GLU A 869 17.43 36.13 5.86
C GLU A 869 17.35 37.34 4.91
N ALA A 870 18.00 37.24 3.76
CA ALA A 870 17.87 38.25 2.72
C ALA A 870 16.41 38.22 2.23
N LEU A 871 15.62 39.20 2.63
CA LEU A 871 14.40 39.54 1.91
C LEU A 871 14.87 40.07 0.55
N GLU A 872 15.00 39.20 -0.44
CA GLU A 872 15.04 39.67 -1.82
C GLU A 872 13.71 40.39 -2.07
N ASP A 873 13.74 41.73 -2.04
CA ASP A 873 12.79 42.59 -2.73
C ASP A 873 12.94 42.38 -4.26
N THR A 874 12.82 41.14 -4.73
CA THR A 874 12.57 40.84 -6.14
C THR A 874 11.07 40.88 -6.35
N VAL A 875 10.54 42.12 -6.35
CA VAL A 875 9.28 42.40 -7.04
C VAL A 875 9.49 41.92 -8.47
N VAL A 876 8.94 40.75 -8.80
CA VAL A 876 8.89 40.24 -10.16
C VAL A 876 8.15 41.28 -10.99
N ALA A 877 8.90 42.08 -11.76
CA ALA A 877 8.32 43.00 -12.71
C ALA A 877 7.46 42.18 -13.69
N ALA A 878 6.15 42.43 -13.66
CA ALA A 878 5.22 41.84 -14.60
C ALA A 878 5.71 42.11 -16.04
N PRO A 879 5.74 41.12 -16.94
CA PRO A 879 6.22 41.34 -18.30
C PRO A 879 5.30 42.34 -19.01
N VAL A 880 5.89 43.45 -19.45
CA VAL A 880 5.21 44.45 -20.28
C VAL A 880 4.75 43.78 -21.57
N ALA A 881 3.43 43.74 -21.77
CA ALA A 881 2.82 43.24 -23.00
C ALA A 881 3.34 44.02 -24.22
N ALA A 882 3.92 43.31 -25.17
CA ALA A 882 4.32 43.86 -26.46
C ALA A 882 3.10 44.46 -27.18
N LYS A 883 3.15 45.77 -27.45
CA LYS A 883 2.20 46.45 -28.34
C LYS A 883 2.34 45.86 -29.75
N ALA A 884 1.25 45.28 -30.25
CA ALA A 884 1.11 44.94 -31.66
C ALA A 884 1.11 46.23 -32.51
N GLU A 885 2.11 46.39 -33.37
CA GLU A 885 2.11 47.37 -34.45
C GLU A 885 1.04 47.00 -35.50
N LYS A 886 -0.02 47.81 -35.57
CA LYS A 886 -0.91 47.85 -36.74
C LYS A 886 -0.17 48.52 -37.90
N LYS A 887 0.30 47.72 -38.87
CA LYS A 887 0.54 48.21 -40.24
C LYS A 887 -0.76 48.14 -41.04
N SER A 888 -1.27 49.30 -41.43
CA SER A 888 -2.19 49.43 -42.57
C SER A 888 -1.78 50.63 -43.43
N LYS A 889 -1.58 50.37 -44.73
CA LYS A 889 -1.60 51.30 -45.87
C LYS A 889 -0.45 52.30 -45.99
N LYS A 890 0.54 52.01 -46.84
CA LYS A 890 0.54 52.38 -48.27
C LYS A 890 1.63 51.61 -49.01
#